data_AF-A0A344L4Y6-F1
#
_entry.id   AF-A0A344L4Y6-F1
#
_cell.length_a   1.000
_cell.length_b   1.000
_cell.length_c   1.000
_cell.angle_alpha   90.00
_cell.angle_beta   90.00
_cell.angle_gamma   90.00
#
_symmetry.space_group_name_H-M   'P 1'
#
loop_
_entity.id
_entity.type
_entity.pdbx_description
1 polymer ?
#
loop_
_entity_poly.entity_id
_entity_poly.type
_entity_poly.pdbx_seq_one_letter_code
_entity_poly.pdbx_strand_id
1 'polypeptide(L)'
;MDGMASLRHAIETVPIPGAPPRLSHNGAAVGLALLDTALRLNHVRRLTERLTVVEHGTARRTTDVDISLKLLDEGQRQATADLQDLIGKEHGERTASRPGGTTLWVPIARLPRSSVSPVDVHDGTGEQLPRLTQHETSRLLASGLYRLLRGILASDEHAHSPKQDLSAFLFRLHEPRWLVQRALLTLLTERDHPAEEFTHEPTEGLVAGHGRQCRDMALRILDGYAHLLREYAQLLDVAVRDYLLVIALDDTVDEHRLSYETPLYVSDDRPRRFAEYWRRVRASHSGYFARYDTTIPATLRSYHLVVRTAPEVDLTRLYLTTDADGPLARSLAADLKSLAKRPLTAGKSAAGKILELQTQTVLRQLADLLRRRKWEASRSGVELAEAALPVTHRLAAAATTGDAVRLAGNDVDNALLRHPAVDAENLRAAAEEVTTRELGQDLVVVGNITDNQAQAYWRRSAGAGGYGEQVRIRAGLVLKDSGEAGPRSVMFYALAVAATAWGLGWLLVGSPLPYGREATEALGNVGDGQSVITMLLLVPGFLYTRLALPPRRSVAAYLRTLPRTLGQLCIVSPAGLAAAIAAQSSGEVVQVFLTIAVVLPVLTALILFSLRSWRDERMPLSRIGAPKWAGNGPITRKQLPPNVRFGPEGGLK
;
A
#
# COMPACT_ATOMS: atom_id res chain seq x y z
N MET A 1 -16.69 -7.86 -1.00
CA MET A 1 -18.00 -7.96 -1.68
C MET A 1 -18.25 -6.68 -2.46
N ASP A 2 -19.01 -6.75 -3.56
CA ASP A 2 -19.50 -5.57 -4.31
C ASP A 2 -20.61 -4.87 -3.51
N GLY A 3 -20.70 -3.54 -3.55
CA GLY A 3 -21.66 -2.75 -2.77
C GLY A 3 -23.12 -3.17 -2.99
N MET A 4 -23.49 -3.52 -4.22
CA MET A 4 -24.83 -4.03 -4.53
C MET A 4 -25.10 -5.43 -3.96
N ALA A 5 -24.08 -6.29 -3.92
CA ALA A 5 -24.19 -7.59 -3.27
C ALA A 5 -24.38 -7.43 -1.76
N SER A 6 -23.66 -6.50 -1.14
CA SER A 6 -23.84 -6.15 0.28
C SER A 6 -25.22 -5.56 0.57
N LEU A 7 -25.78 -4.74 -0.32
CA LEU A 7 -27.15 -4.25 -0.19
C LEU A 7 -28.20 -5.36 -0.34
N ARG A 8 -28.03 -6.27 -1.30
CA ARG A 8 -28.89 -7.46 -1.45
C ARG A 8 -28.91 -8.26 -0.15
N HIS A 9 -27.73 -8.57 0.37
CA HIS A 9 -27.57 -9.27 1.62
C HIS A 9 -28.25 -8.52 2.79
N ALA A 10 -28.07 -7.19 2.87
CA ALA A 10 -28.76 -6.39 3.90
C ALA A 10 -30.30 -6.43 3.78
N ILE A 11 -30.85 -6.45 2.56
CA ILE A 11 -32.31 -6.57 2.33
C ILE A 11 -32.83 -7.95 2.78
N GLU A 12 -32.00 -8.99 2.64
CA GLU A 12 -32.32 -10.35 3.06
C GLU A 12 -32.31 -10.52 4.57
N THR A 13 -31.37 -9.87 5.26
CA THR A 13 -31.16 -10.03 6.70
C THR A 13 -31.95 -9.06 7.58
N VAL A 14 -32.22 -7.84 7.09
CA VAL A 14 -32.90 -6.81 7.89
C VAL A 14 -34.38 -7.15 8.09
N PRO A 15 -34.92 -6.94 9.32
CA PRO A 15 -36.34 -7.11 9.60
C PRO A 15 -37.17 -6.07 8.86
N ILE A 16 -38.36 -6.47 8.41
CA ILE A 16 -39.24 -5.59 7.64
C ILE A 16 -39.78 -4.50 8.57
N PRO A 17 -39.50 -3.22 8.28
CA PRO A 17 -39.88 -2.15 9.18
C PRO A 17 -41.38 -1.88 9.11
N GLY A 18 -42.04 -1.80 10.27
CA GLY A 18 -43.44 -1.40 10.39
C GLY A 18 -43.68 0.12 10.28
N ALA A 19 -42.61 0.91 10.16
CA ALA A 19 -42.65 2.38 10.09
C ALA A 19 -41.46 2.91 9.26
N PRO A 20 -41.57 4.11 8.65
CA PRO A 20 -40.49 4.69 7.87
C PRO A 20 -39.23 4.93 8.72
N PRO A 21 -38.03 4.55 8.24
CA PRO A 21 -36.77 4.97 8.85
C PRO A 21 -36.66 6.49 8.92
N ARG A 22 -36.11 7.02 10.02
CA ARG A 22 -35.91 8.46 10.24
C ARG A 22 -34.74 8.99 9.39
N LEU A 23 -34.99 9.20 8.10
CA LEU A 23 -34.08 9.89 7.20
C LEU A 23 -34.61 11.28 6.87
N SER A 24 -33.76 12.29 7.01
CA SER A 24 -34.11 13.69 6.74
C SER A 24 -34.00 13.97 5.24
N HIS A 25 -35.00 14.67 4.68
CA HIS A 25 -34.95 15.10 3.28
C HIS A 25 -33.81 16.10 3.02
N ASN A 26 -33.61 17.02 3.96
CA ASN A 26 -32.49 17.98 3.94
C ASN A 26 -31.15 17.22 4.12
N GLY A 27 -31.13 16.23 5.01
CA GLY A 27 -29.96 15.37 5.20
C GLY A 27 -29.57 14.58 3.95
N ALA A 28 -30.52 14.25 3.06
CA ALA A 28 -30.23 13.60 1.80
C ALA A 28 -29.48 14.50 0.80
N ALA A 29 -29.81 15.79 0.74
CA ALA A 29 -29.10 16.75 -0.12
C ALA A 29 -27.66 16.93 0.37
N VAL A 30 -27.50 17.13 1.68
CA VAL A 30 -26.19 17.22 2.33
C VAL A 30 -25.37 15.95 2.11
N GLY A 31 -25.96 14.77 2.30
CA GLY A 31 -25.26 13.50 2.09
C GLY A 31 -24.72 13.31 0.68
N LEU A 32 -25.50 13.69 -0.35
CA LEU A 32 -25.05 13.64 -1.74
C LEU A 32 -23.95 14.65 -2.04
N ALA A 33 -24.05 15.87 -1.49
CA ALA A 33 -23.02 16.89 -1.67
C ALA A 33 -21.71 16.52 -0.96
N LEU A 34 -21.77 15.94 0.25
CA LEU A 34 -20.60 15.41 0.94
C LEU A 34 -19.95 14.28 0.14
N LEU A 35 -20.76 13.39 -0.45
CA LEU A 35 -20.25 12.32 -1.31
C LEU A 35 -19.55 12.88 -2.57
N ASP A 36 -20.19 13.82 -3.28
CA ASP A 36 -19.57 14.46 -4.46
C ASP A 36 -18.26 15.17 -4.09
N THR A 37 -18.28 15.96 -3.00
CA THR A 37 -17.10 16.68 -2.51
C THR A 37 -15.99 15.71 -2.10
N ALA A 38 -16.33 14.57 -1.48
CA ALA A 38 -15.36 13.55 -1.06
C ALA A 38 -14.83 12.66 -2.19
N LEU A 39 -15.57 12.52 -3.30
CA LEU A 39 -15.10 11.82 -4.49
C LEU A 39 -14.13 12.67 -5.29
N ARG A 40 -14.35 13.99 -5.31
CA ARG A 40 -13.52 14.95 -6.05
C ARG A 40 -12.33 15.45 -5.25
N LEU A 41 -12.53 15.80 -3.97
CA LEU A 41 -11.53 16.42 -3.09
C LEU A 41 -10.74 17.55 -3.77
N ASN A 42 -11.42 18.36 -4.59
CA ASN A 42 -10.80 19.44 -5.37
C ASN A 42 -10.17 20.52 -4.49
N HIS A 43 -10.72 20.73 -3.29
CA HIS A 43 -10.20 21.63 -2.27
C HIS A 43 -8.94 21.13 -1.59
N VAL A 44 -8.59 19.84 -1.72
CA VAL A 44 -7.33 19.28 -1.20
C VAL A 44 -6.22 19.51 -2.21
N ARG A 45 -5.33 20.47 -1.92
CA ARG A 45 -4.23 20.85 -2.83
C ARG A 45 -3.07 19.88 -2.76
N ARG A 46 -2.73 19.44 -1.54
CA ARG A 46 -1.56 18.63 -1.26
C ARG A 46 -1.83 17.70 -0.09
N LEU A 47 -1.35 16.47 -0.22
CA LEU A 47 -1.33 15.47 0.84
C LEU A 47 0.13 15.06 1.08
N THR A 48 0.57 15.17 2.34
CA THR A 48 1.91 14.77 2.76
C THR A 48 1.81 13.70 3.83
N GLU A 49 2.27 12.49 3.54
CA GLU A 49 2.34 11.42 4.52
C GLU A 49 3.76 11.33 5.10
N ARG A 50 3.83 11.34 6.43
CA ARG A 50 5.06 11.07 7.19
C ARG A 50 4.99 9.68 7.77
N LEU A 51 5.89 8.81 7.34
CA LEU A 51 6.07 7.47 7.86
C LEU A 51 7.28 7.43 8.79
N THR A 52 7.03 7.11 10.05
CA THR A 52 8.10 6.86 11.03
C THR A 52 8.16 5.37 11.33
N VAL A 53 9.24 4.71 10.90
CA VAL A 53 9.45 3.28 11.13
C VAL A 53 10.44 3.11 12.28
N VAL A 54 9.93 2.66 13.43
CA VAL A 54 10.72 2.49 14.66
C VAL A 54 11.00 1.02 14.93
N GLU A 55 9.97 0.17 14.86
CA GLU A 55 10.06 -1.26 15.20
C GLU A 55 9.64 -2.17 14.04
N HIS A 56 10.00 -3.45 14.14
CA HIS A 56 9.50 -4.45 13.21
C HIS A 56 7.98 -4.56 13.35
N GLY A 57 7.26 -4.25 12.28
CA GLY A 57 5.80 -4.34 12.28
C GLY A 57 5.09 -3.20 13.02
N THR A 58 5.80 -2.14 13.40
CA THR A 58 5.18 -0.95 13.98
C THR A 58 5.71 0.29 13.30
N ALA A 59 4.81 1.01 12.65
CA ALA A 59 5.09 2.26 11.98
C ALA A 59 3.95 3.24 12.26
N ARG A 60 4.32 4.52 12.43
CA ARG A 60 3.39 5.62 12.64
C ARG A 60 3.21 6.37 11.32
N ARG A 61 1.95 6.58 10.92
CA ARG A 61 1.59 7.44 9.79
C ARG A 61 0.90 8.70 10.30
N THR A 62 1.51 9.84 10.00
CA THR A 62 0.91 11.15 10.18
C THR A 62 0.65 11.73 8.80
N THR A 63 -0.57 12.17 8.53
CA THR A 63 -0.96 12.77 7.26
C THR A 63 -1.22 14.25 7.46
N ASP A 64 -0.45 15.09 6.77
CA ASP A 64 -0.72 16.51 6.66
C ASP A 64 -1.54 16.76 5.38
N VAL A 65 -2.59 17.58 5.49
CA VAL A 65 -3.46 17.96 4.38
C VAL A 65 -3.51 19.47 4.27
N ASP A 66 -3.20 19.99 3.08
CA ASP A 66 -3.34 21.42 2.76
C ASP A 66 -4.66 21.62 1.98
N ILE A 67 -5.55 22.44 2.53
CA ILE A 67 -6.91 22.67 2.04
C ILE A 67 -7.08 24.12 1.62
N SER A 68 -7.76 24.34 0.50
CA SER A 68 -8.20 25.65 0.04
C SER A 68 -9.71 25.69 -0.18
N LEU A 69 -10.42 26.47 0.64
CA LEU A 69 -11.87 26.63 0.56
C LEU A 69 -12.32 27.40 -0.69
N LYS A 70 -11.43 28.15 -1.35
CA LYS A 70 -11.71 28.83 -2.62
C LYS A 70 -12.03 27.89 -3.77
N LEU A 71 -11.62 26.63 -3.65
CA LEU A 71 -11.81 25.61 -4.67
C LEU A 71 -13.12 24.83 -4.49
N LEU A 72 -13.92 25.17 -3.47
CA LEU A 72 -15.27 24.64 -3.31
C LEU A 72 -16.24 25.36 -4.24
N ASP A 73 -17.04 24.58 -4.96
CA ASP A 73 -18.11 25.11 -5.82
C ASP A 73 -19.26 25.68 -4.97
N GLU A 74 -20.04 26.60 -5.53
CA GLU A 74 -21.16 27.26 -4.82
C GLU A 74 -22.17 26.25 -4.24
N GLY A 75 -22.48 25.19 -5.00
CA GLY A 75 -23.36 24.12 -4.53
C GLY A 75 -22.78 23.33 -3.36
N GLN A 76 -21.45 23.20 -3.27
CA GLN A 76 -20.77 22.54 -2.15
C GLN A 76 -20.82 23.43 -0.91
N ARG A 77 -20.57 24.75 -1.06
CA ARG A 77 -20.69 25.73 0.03
C ARG A 77 -22.12 25.77 0.60
N GLN A 78 -23.13 25.78 -0.27
CA GLN A 78 -24.53 25.77 0.16
C GLN A 78 -24.86 24.49 0.95
N ALA A 79 -24.41 23.33 0.50
CA ALA A 79 -24.65 22.08 1.21
C ALA A 79 -23.96 22.01 2.59
N THR A 80 -22.79 22.64 2.73
CA THR A 80 -22.12 22.75 4.03
C THR A 80 -22.85 23.71 4.99
N ALA A 81 -23.48 24.77 4.46
CA ALA A 81 -24.34 25.65 5.24
C ALA A 81 -25.63 24.92 5.68
N ASP A 82 -26.26 24.16 4.78
CA ASP A 82 -27.44 23.34 5.12
C ASP A 82 -27.13 22.29 6.20
N LEU A 83 -25.90 21.78 6.25
CA LEU A 83 -25.43 20.87 7.31
C LEU A 83 -25.29 21.59 8.66
N GLN A 84 -24.73 22.80 8.67
CA GLN A 84 -24.65 23.64 9.87
C GLN A 84 -26.04 23.82 10.51
N ASP A 85 -27.04 24.13 9.70
CA ASP A 85 -28.43 24.30 10.13
C ASP A 85 -29.03 23.01 10.70
N LEU A 86 -28.68 21.86 10.12
CA LEU A 86 -29.14 20.56 10.62
C LEU A 86 -28.52 20.23 11.99
N ILE A 87 -27.21 20.45 12.16
CA ILE A 87 -26.51 20.20 13.42
C ILE A 87 -27.06 21.11 14.53
N GLY A 88 -27.28 22.39 14.24
CA GLY A 88 -27.86 23.35 15.20
C GLY A 88 -29.28 22.96 15.64
N LYS A 89 -30.10 22.46 14.71
CA LYS A 89 -31.46 21.95 15.01
C LYS A 89 -31.45 20.70 15.88
N GLU A 90 -30.51 19.78 15.67
CA GLU A 90 -30.40 18.54 16.45
C GLU A 90 -29.91 18.78 17.89
N HIS A 91 -29.04 19.78 18.10
CA HIS A 91 -28.50 20.10 19.43
C HIS A 91 -29.36 21.08 20.24
N GLY A 92 -30.51 21.52 19.71
CA GLY A 92 -31.41 22.45 20.41
C GLY A 92 -30.82 23.84 20.60
N GLU A 93 -29.73 24.17 19.90
CA GLU A 93 -29.18 25.52 19.85
C GLU A 93 -30.16 26.38 19.05
N ARG A 94 -31.04 27.10 19.75
CA ARG A 94 -31.74 28.23 19.16
C ARG A 94 -30.68 29.13 18.55
N THR A 95 -30.93 29.58 17.34
CA THR A 95 -30.19 30.52 16.49
C THR A 95 -29.84 31.83 17.22
N ALA A 96 -29.08 31.75 18.31
CA ALA A 96 -28.34 32.85 18.87
C ALA A 96 -27.08 32.91 18.03
N SER A 97 -27.15 33.74 17.00
CA SER A 97 -26.03 34.20 16.20
C SER A 97 -24.84 34.45 17.13
N ARG A 98 -23.91 33.49 17.24
CA ARG A 98 -22.57 33.79 17.75
C ARG A 98 -21.96 34.72 16.70
N PRO A 99 -21.65 35.99 17.04
CA PRO A 99 -20.94 36.86 16.13
C PRO A 99 -19.48 36.40 16.14
N GLY A 100 -19.14 35.47 15.27
CA GLY A 100 -17.78 34.94 15.14
C GLY A 100 -17.74 33.58 14.42
N GLY A 101 -17.55 33.62 13.10
CA GLY A 101 -17.17 32.48 12.26
C GLY A 101 -18.32 31.60 11.77
N THR A 102 -18.65 31.68 10.49
CA THR A 102 -19.39 30.61 9.80
C THR A 102 -18.45 29.41 9.66
N THR A 103 -18.79 28.26 10.26
CA THR A 103 -17.99 27.05 10.06
C THR A 103 -18.52 26.25 8.87
N LEU A 104 -17.61 25.74 8.02
CA LEU A 104 -17.95 24.88 6.90
C LEU A 104 -17.53 23.44 7.20
N TRP A 105 -18.47 22.50 7.00
CA TRP A 105 -18.25 21.08 7.22
C TRP A 105 -17.74 20.39 5.97
N VAL A 106 -16.43 20.19 5.88
CA VAL A 106 -15.77 19.78 4.63
C VAL A 106 -15.18 18.37 4.76
N PRO A 107 -15.42 17.46 3.79
CA PRO A 107 -14.74 16.16 3.76
C PRO A 107 -13.27 16.34 3.34
N ILE A 108 -12.33 15.84 4.14
CA ILE A 108 -10.88 16.04 3.90
C ILE A 108 -10.14 14.79 3.45
N ALA A 109 -10.70 13.62 3.73
CA ALA A 109 -10.11 12.34 3.36
C ALA A 109 -11.18 11.24 3.25
N ARG A 110 -10.88 10.24 2.43
CA ARG A 110 -11.56 8.94 2.43
C ARG A 110 -10.66 7.92 3.12
N LEU A 111 -11.15 7.33 4.21
CA LEU A 111 -10.41 6.36 5.00
C LEU A 111 -11.09 4.99 4.88
N PRO A 112 -10.37 3.88 4.70
CA PRO A 112 -11.01 2.56 4.68
C PRO A 112 -11.74 2.27 6.00
N ARG A 113 -12.98 1.79 5.93
CA ARG A 113 -13.78 1.43 7.11
C ARG A 113 -13.21 0.27 7.92
N SER A 114 -12.33 -0.53 7.30
CA SER A 114 -11.54 -1.57 7.97
C SER A 114 -10.50 -1.01 8.94
N SER A 115 -10.23 0.30 8.91
CA SER A 115 -9.37 0.98 9.91
C SER A 115 -10.20 1.38 11.13
N VAL A 116 -10.00 0.67 12.24
CA VAL A 116 -10.95 0.58 13.36
C VAL A 116 -10.81 1.73 14.38
N SER A 117 -9.97 2.73 14.14
CA SER A 117 -9.69 3.77 15.15
C SER A 117 -10.33 5.11 14.80
N PRO A 118 -11.02 5.79 15.75
CA PRO A 118 -11.36 7.19 15.59
C PRO A 118 -10.09 8.00 15.30
N VAL A 119 -10.18 8.90 14.33
CA VAL A 119 -9.05 9.73 13.88
C VAL A 119 -9.28 11.14 14.38
N ASP A 120 -8.35 11.65 15.17
CA ASP A 120 -8.37 13.03 15.62
C ASP A 120 -7.62 13.91 14.63
N VAL A 121 -8.23 15.03 14.28
CA VAL A 121 -7.71 16.00 13.31
C VAL A 121 -7.31 17.24 14.06
N HIS A 122 -6.09 17.69 13.81
CA HIS A 122 -5.51 18.89 14.41
C HIS A 122 -5.28 19.93 13.32
N ASP A 123 -5.43 21.20 13.67
CA ASP A 123 -5.10 22.32 12.80
C ASP A 123 -3.57 22.57 12.74
N GLY A 124 -3.17 23.68 12.12
CA GLY A 124 -1.77 24.08 12.04
C GLY A 124 -1.18 24.58 13.36
N THR A 125 -2.02 24.91 14.35
CA THR A 125 -1.62 25.34 15.69
C THR A 125 -1.50 24.18 16.68
N GLY A 126 -2.04 23.01 16.31
CA GLY A 126 -2.09 21.81 17.14
C GLY A 126 -3.40 21.66 17.93
N GLU A 127 -4.39 22.52 17.68
CA GLU A 127 -5.73 22.43 18.27
C GLU A 127 -6.57 21.36 17.56
N GLN A 128 -7.30 20.57 18.34
CA GLN A 128 -8.18 19.54 17.81
C GLN A 128 -9.45 20.15 17.20
N LEU A 129 -9.73 19.83 15.94
CA LEU A 129 -10.91 20.33 15.24
C LEU A 129 -12.15 19.45 15.47
N PRO A 130 -13.35 20.05 15.52
CA PRO A 130 -14.60 19.29 15.53
C PRO A 130 -14.75 18.46 14.25
N ARG A 131 -15.22 17.22 14.40
CA ARG A 131 -15.46 16.30 13.29
C ARG A 131 -16.80 15.59 13.44
N LEU A 132 -17.40 15.24 12.32
CA LEU A 132 -18.56 14.35 12.35
C LEU A 132 -18.14 12.96 12.80
N THR A 133 -19.04 12.29 13.51
CA THR A 133 -18.90 10.88 13.83
C THR A 133 -19.17 10.02 12.60
N GLN A 134 -18.66 8.80 12.61
CA GLN A 134 -18.95 7.83 11.55
C GLN A 134 -20.45 7.57 11.40
N HIS A 135 -21.18 7.56 12.51
CA HIS A 135 -22.61 7.35 12.51
C HIS A 135 -23.37 8.49 11.82
N GLU A 136 -23.06 9.75 12.11
CA GLU A 136 -23.69 10.92 11.50
C GLU A 136 -23.46 10.97 10.00
N THR A 137 -22.20 10.83 9.57
CA THR A 137 -21.83 10.81 8.15
C THR A 137 -22.55 9.67 7.41
N SER A 138 -22.56 8.46 7.98
CA SER A 138 -23.26 7.32 7.37
C SER A 138 -24.77 7.50 7.26
N ARG A 139 -25.42 8.17 8.22
CA ARG A 139 -26.86 8.47 8.16
C ARG A 139 -27.19 9.47 7.04
N LEU A 140 -26.37 10.50 6.87
CA LEU A 140 -26.50 11.46 5.78
C LEU A 140 -26.31 10.77 4.43
N LEU A 141 -25.27 9.95 4.30
CA LEU A 141 -25.00 9.16 3.09
C LEU A 141 -26.14 8.18 2.75
N ALA A 142 -26.69 7.48 3.74
CA ALA A 142 -27.83 6.58 3.55
C ALA A 142 -29.06 7.34 3.01
N SER A 143 -29.32 8.53 3.57
CA SER A 143 -30.40 9.42 3.11
C SER A 143 -30.18 9.87 1.67
N GLY A 144 -28.96 10.27 1.34
CA GLY A 144 -28.57 10.74 0.01
C GLY A 144 -28.66 9.64 -1.04
N LEU A 145 -28.03 8.49 -0.78
CA LEU A 145 -28.02 7.34 -1.69
C LEU A 145 -29.42 6.79 -1.94
N TYR A 146 -30.28 6.72 -0.91
CA TYR A 146 -31.66 6.33 -1.09
C TYR A 146 -32.44 7.32 -1.99
N ARG A 147 -32.23 8.64 -1.81
CA ARG A 147 -32.82 9.67 -2.68
C ARG A 147 -32.32 9.57 -4.11
N LEU A 148 -31.03 9.30 -4.32
CA LEU A 148 -30.44 9.09 -5.64
C LEU A 148 -30.99 7.83 -6.32
N LEU A 149 -31.06 6.70 -5.60
CA LEU A 149 -31.66 5.45 -6.08
C LEU A 149 -33.10 5.70 -6.55
N ARG A 150 -33.91 6.36 -5.71
CA ARG A 150 -35.30 6.70 -6.06
C ARG A 150 -35.37 7.62 -7.27
N GLY A 151 -34.47 8.59 -7.39
CA GLY A 151 -34.41 9.51 -8.52
C GLY A 151 -34.09 8.81 -9.84
N ILE A 152 -33.09 7.92 -9.83
CA ILE A 152 -32.72 7.11 -11.00
C ILE A 152 -33.88 6.23 -11.42
N LEU A 153 -34.47 5.48 -10.48
CA LEU A 153 -35.62 4.61 -10.76
C LEU A 153 -36.86 5.40 -11.25
N ALA A 154 -37.08 6.62 -10.74
CA ALA A 154 -38.20 7.45 -11.16
C ALA A 154 -38.03 8.08 -12.56
N SER A 155 -36.79 8.12 -13.08
CA SER A 155 -36.50 8.63 -14.43
C SER A 155 -36.87 7.66 -15.54
N ASP A 156 -37.13 6.40 -15.21
CA ASP A 156 -37.52 5.37 -16.17
C ASP A 156 -38.99 5.53 -16.62
N GLU A 157 -39.28 5.22 -17.89
CA GLU A 157 -40.62 5.33 -18.47
C GLU A 157 -41.64 4.42 -17.74
N HIS A 158 -41.18 3.28 -17.23
CA HIS A 158 -42.01 2.34 -16.50
C HIS A 158 -42.39 2.80 -15.08
N ALA A 159 -41.73 3.84 -14.54
CA ALA A 159 -41.99 4.35 -13.19
C ALA A 159 -43.41 4.89 -13.03
N HIS A 160 -43.97 5.46 -14.09
CA HIS A 160 -45.31 6.09 -14.09
C HIS A 160 -46.40 5.17 -14.65
N SER A 161 -46.05 3.95 -15.07
CA SER A 161 -46.98 2.99 -15.66
C SER A 161 -47.77 2.24 -14.57
N PRO A 162 -49.09 2.43 -14.43
CA PRO A 162 -49.88 2.03 -13.26
C PRO A 162 -50.04 0.52 -13.04
N LYS A 163 -49.62 -0.31 -14.02
CA LYS A 163 -49.67 -1.78 -13.98
C LYS A 163 -48.32 -2.43 -13.69
N GLN A 164 -47.25 -1.65 -13.57
CA GLN A 164 -45.90 -2.20 -13.36
C GLN A 164 -45.50 -2.20 -11.88
N ASP A 165 -44.78 -3.24 -11.47
CA ASP A 165 -44.24 -3.43 -10.11
C ASP A 165 -43.38 -2.23 -9.66
N LEU A 166 -42.67 -1.58 -10.58
CA LEU A 166 -41.86 -0.38 -10.29
C LEU A 166 -42.72 0.80 -9.78
N SER A 167 -43.84 1.07 -10.44
CA SER A 167 -44.77 2.13 -10.03
C SER A 167 -45.37 1.84 -8.65
N ALA A 168 -45.67 0.57 -8.38
CA ALA A 168 -46.20 0.13 -7.09
C ALA A 168 -45.17 0.36 -5.99
N PHE A 169 -43.91 -0.02 -6.21
CA PHE A 169 -42.81 0.19 -5.27
C PHE A 169 -42.49 1.67 -4.99
N LEU A 170 -42.52 2.53 -6.00
CA LEU A 170 -42.14 3.94 -5.85
C LEU A 170 -43.22 4.78 -5.16
N PHE A 171 -44.50 4.50 -5.42
CA PHE A 171 -45.60 5.40 -5.08
C PHE A 171 -46.72 4.78 -4.23
N ARG A 172 -46.96 3.45 -4.30
CA ARG A 172 -48.12 2.82 -3.65
C ARG A 172 -47.78 2.01 -2.40
N LEU A 173 -46.78 1.14 -2.49
CA LEU A 173 -46.37 0.22 -1.42
C LEU A 173 -45.24 0.83 -0.61
N HIS A 174 -45.35 0.78 0.72
CA HIS A 174 -44.47 1.50 1.61
C HIS A 174 -43.44 0.60 2.28
N GLU A 175 -43.81 -0.61 2.67
CA GLU A 175 -42.98 -1.58 3.38
C GLU A 175 -41.74 -2.02 2.58
N PRO A 176 -41.84 -2.35 1.27
CA PRO A 176 -40.66 -2.68 0.44
C PRO A 176 -39.70 -1.50 0.32
N ARG A 177 -40.25 -0.30 0.26
CA ARG A 177 -39.50 0.95 0.15
C ARG A 177 -38.77 1.25 1.47
N TRP A 178 -39.45 1.10 2.60
CA TRP A 178 -38.88 1.25 3.93
C TRP A 178 -37.83 0.16 4.20
N LEU A 179 -38.02 -1.05 3.69
CA LEU A 179 -37.04 -2.14 3.78
C LEU A 179 -35.72 -1.76 3.09
N VAL A 180 -35.76 -1.27 1.85
CA VAL A 180 -34.54 -0.81 1.14
C VAL A 180 -33.87 0.35 1.88
N GLN A 181 -34.68 1.31 2.37
CA GLN A 181 -34.19 2.44 3.15
C GLN A 181 -33.51 2.00 4.45
N ARG A 182 -34.09 1.02 5.16
CA ARG A 182 -33.52 0.45 6.38
C ARG A 182 -32.27 -0.36 6.07
N ALA A 183 -32.27 -1.16 5.01
CA ALA A 183 -31.11 -1.93 4.57
C ALA A 183 -29.91 -1.04 4.25
N LEU A 184 -30.11 0.07 3.53
CA LEU A 184 -29.05 1.06 3.29
C LEU A 184 -28.53 1.69 4.58
N LEU A 185 -29.44 2.05 5.49
CA LEU A 185 -29.08 2.62 6.78
C LEU A 185 -28.25 1.64 7.61
N THR A 186 -28.71 0.39 7.76
CA THR A 186 -28.01 -0.70 8.44
C THR A 186 -26.64 -0.93 7.80
N LEU A 187 -26.59 -1.11 6.48
CA LEU A 187 -25.35 -1.35 5.74
C LEU A 187 -24.29 -0.27 5.98
N LEU A 188 -24.70 1.00 6.08
CA LEU A 188 -23.76 2.11 6.26
C LEU A 188 -23.49 2.45 7.73
N THR A 189 -24.40 2.15 8.66
CA THR A 189 -24.22 2.50 10.08
C THR A 189 -23.67 1.36 10.93
N GLU A 190 -23.96 0.11 10.56
CA GLU A 190 -23.42 -1.06 11.23
C GLU A 190 -22.00 -1.32 10.74
N ARG A 191 -21.13 -1.67 11.69
CA ARG A 191 -19.69 -1.78 11.47
C ARG A 191 -19.29 -3.15 10.93
N ASP A 192 -20.00 -4.17 11.37
CA ASP A 192 -19.72 -5.57 11.07
C ASP A 192 -20.85 -6.11 10.21
N HIS A 193 -20.49 -6.79 9.13
CA HIS A 193 -21.43 -7.59 8.35
C HIS A 193 -21.22 -9.05 8.74
N PRO A 194 -22.30 -9.82 8.96
CA PRO A 194 -22.14 -11.25 9.21
C PRO A 194 -21.40 -11.88 8.01
N ALA A 195 -20.36 -12.66 8.31
CA ALA A 195 -19.57 -13.35 7.27
C ALA A 195 -20.33 -14.51 6.61
N GLU A 196 -21.38 -15.00 7.27
CA GLU A 196 -22.23 -16.09 6.82
C GLU A 196 -23.53 -15.56 6.19
N GLU A 197 -23.94 -16.15 5.08
CA GLU A 197 -25.24 -15.88 4.48
C GLU A 197 -26.34 -16.34 5.45
N PHE A 198 -27.12 -15.39 5.98
CA PHE A 198 -28.28 -15.67 6.82
C PHE A 198 -29.47 -16.04 5.92
N THR A 199 -29.37 -17.17 5.22
CA THR A 199 -30.43 -17.74 4.39
C THR A 199 -30.90 -19.05 5.01
N HIS A 200 -32.06 -19.00 5.66
CA HIS A 200 -32.74 -20.23 6.10
C HIS A 200 -33.72 -20.69 5.03
N GLU A 201 -33.70 -21.99 4.72
CA GLU A 201 -34.75 -22.59 3.91
C GLU A 201 -36.10 -22.38 4.62
N PRO A 202 -37.19 -22.15 3.86
CA PRO A 202 -38.52 -22.04 4.44
C PRO A 202 -38.81 -23.30 5.26
N THR A 203 -39.23 -23.11 6.51
CA THR A 203 -39.66 -24.20 7.38
C THR A 203 -40.74 -25.03 6.68
N GLU A 204 -40.57 -26.36 6.68
CA GLU A 204 -41.50 -27.29 6.02
C GLU A 204 -42.95 -27.02 6.45
N GLY A 205 -43.85 -26.91 5.47
CA GLY A 205 -45.28 -26.65 5.69
C GLY A 205 -45.70 -25.17 5.78
N LEU A 206 -44.77 -24.21 5.74
CA LEU A 206 -45.08 -22.78 5.78
C LEU A 206 -45.02 -22.11 4.39
N VAL A 207 -46.01 -21.24 4.10
CA VAL A 207 -46.12 -20.47 2.85
C VAL A 207 -45.47 -19.10 3.00
N ALA A 208 -44.97 -18.53 1.89
CA ALA A 208 -44.42 -17.17 1.84
C ALA A 208 -45.45 -16.11 2.31
N GLY A 209 -45.25 -15.57 3.50
CA GLY A 209 -46.07 -14.48 4.05
C GLY A 209 -45.78 -13.13 3.39
N HIS A 210 -46.57 -12.11 3.77
CA HIS A 210 -46.47 -10.73 3.27
C HIS A 210 -45.06 -10.16 3.34
N GLY A 211 -44.30 -10.50 4.38
CA GLY A 211 -42.93 -10.04 4.53
C GLY A 211 -41.99 -10.55 3.42
N ARG A 212 -42.09 -11.84 3.08
CA ARG A 212 -41.31 -12.41 1.99
C ARG A 212 -41.67 -11.78 0.65
N GLN A 213 -42.96 -11.50 0.42
CA GLN A 213 -43.42 -10.79 -0.79
C GLN A 213 -42.81 -9.38 -0.91
N CYS A 214 -42.72 -8.63 0.19
CA CYS A 214 -42.11 -7.30 0.20
C CYS A 214 -40.61 -7.35 -0.15
N ARG A 215 -39.90 -8.34 0.41
CA ARG A 215 -38.47 -8.57 0.13
C ARG A 215 -38.24 -8.99 -1.31
N ASP A 216 -38.99 -9.97 -1.80
CA ASP A 216 -38.89 -10.47 -3.18
C ASP A 216 -39.19 -9.38 -4.20
N MET A 217 -40.13 -8.46 -3.89
CA MET A 217 -40.39 -7.31 -4.75
C MET A 217 -39.23 -6.30 -4.76
N ALA A 218 -38.64 -5.99 -3.60
CA ALA A 218 -37.48 -5.11 -3.53
C ALA A 218 -36.28 -5.65 -4.31
N LEU A 219 -35.98 -6.94 -4.16
CA LEU A 219 -34.88 -7.61 -4.87
C LEU A 219 -35.14 -7.69 -6.38
N ARG A 220 -36.35 -8.08 -6.81
CA ARG A 220 -36.71 -8.10 -8.24
C ARG A 220 -36.54 -6.76 -8.93
N ILE A 221 -36.84 -5.66 -8.24
CA ILE A 221 -36.67 -4.31 -8.80
C ILE A 221 -35.18 -3.96 -8.93
N LEU A 222 -34.38 -4.22 -7.90
CA LEU A 222 -32.93 -3.95 -7.99
C LEU A 222 -32.26 -4.76 -9.10
N ASP A 223 -32.66 -6.02 -9.26
CA ASP A 223 -32.12 -6.92 -10.29
C ASP A 223 -32.63 -6.54 -11.70
N GLY A 224 -33.92 -6.25 -11.83
CA GLY A 224 -34.55 -5.87 -13.11
C GLY A 224 -34.00 -4.57 -13.70
N TYR A 225 -33.61 -3.62 -12.84
CA TYR A 225 -33.09 -2.31 -13.24
C TYR A 225 -31.57 -2.16 -13.04
N ALA A 226 -30.83 -3.27 -12.88
CA ALA A 226 -29.39 -3.25 -12.64
C ALA A 226 -28.58 -2.49 -13.72
N HIS A 227 -29.07 -2.45 -14.96
CA HIS A 227 -28.44 -1.71 -16.06
C HIS A 227 -28.46 -0.19 -15.85
N LEU A 228 -29.51 0.37 -15.24
CA LEU A 228 -29.60 1.79 -14.87
C LEU A 228 -28.78 2.10 -13.61
N LEU A 229 -28.61 1.11 -12.73
CA LEU A 229 -27.97 1.27 -11.43
C LEU A 229 -26.44 1.09 -11.47
N ARG A 230 -25.81 1.00 -12.65
CA ARG A 230 -24.36 0.73 -12.77
C ARG A 230 -23.50 1.78 -12.09
N GLU A 231 -23.79 3.07 -12.29
CA GLU A 231 -23.04 4.16 -11.67
C GLU A 231 -23.39 4.29 -10.17
N TYR A 232 -24.65 4.07 -9.82
CA TYR A 232 -25.10 4.00 -8.44
C TYR A 232 -24.34 2.91 -7.65
N ALA A 233 -24.14 1.73 -8.25
CA ALA A 233 -23.41 0.62 -7.63
C ALA A 233 -21.97 1.02 -7.29
N GLN A 234 -21.29 1.79 -8.15
CA GLN A 234 -19.94 2.29 -7.90
C GLN A 234 -19.92 3.27 -6.72
N LEU A 235 -20.89 4.20 -6.66
CA LEU A 235 -21.03 5.13 -5.54
C LEU A 235 -21.33 4.42 -4.23
N LEU A 236 -22.17 3.39 -4.28
CA LEU A 236 -22.49 2.56 -3.12
C LEU A 236 -21.26 1.79 -2.64
N ASP A 237 -20.46 1.22 -3.55
CA ASP A 237 -19.21 0.53 -3.20
C ASP A 237 -18.23 1.47 -2.46
N VAL A 238 -18.12 2.73 -2.90
CA VAL A 238 -17.34 3.75 -2.17
C VAL A 238 -17.92 4.00 -0.78
N ALA A 239 -19.23 4.22 -0.65
CA ALA A 239 -19.84 4.52 0.65
C ALA A 239 -19.75 3.34 1.65
N VAL A 240 -19.77 2.10 1.15
CA VAL A 240 -19.66 0.86 1.93
C VAL A 240 -18.23 0.56 2.34
N ARG A 241 -17.22 0.96 1.56
CA ARG A 241 -15.80 0.65 1.85
C ARG A 241 -15.07 1.79 2.54
N ASP A 242 -15.45 3.03 2.23
CA ASP A 242 -14.78 4.22 2.71
C ASP A 242 -15.64 4.95 3.76
N TYR A 243 -14.95 5.51 4.74
CA TYR A 243 -15.45 6.49 5.69
C TYR A 243 -15.01 7.89 5.23
N LEU A 244 -15.93 8.84 5.20
CA LEU A 244 -15.62 10.23 4.87
C LEU A 244 -15.25 10.97 6.16
N LEU A 245 -14.00 11.42 6.26
CA LEU A 245 -13.55 12.26 7.37
C LEU A 245 -14.00 13.70 7.12
N VAL A 246 -15.08 14.12 7.79
CA VAL A 246 -15.68 15.46 7.66
C VAL A 246 -15.37 16.27 8.91
N ILE A 247 -14.86 17.49 8.73
CA ILE A 247 -14.45 18.39 9.81
C ILE A 247 -15.06 19.77 9.67
N ALA A 248 -15.17 20.50 10.78
CA ALA A 248 -15.54 21.91 10.77
C ALA A 248 -14.31 22.79 10.55
N LEU A 249 -14.34 23.61 9.51
CA LEU A 249 -13.32 24.60 9.17
C LEU A 249 -13.90 26.02 9.29
N ASP A 250 -13.07 26.99 9.64
CA ASP A 250 -13.46 28.40 9.70
C ASP A 250 -13.51 29.00 8.28
N ASP A 251 -14.67 29.45 7.81
CA ASP A 251 -14.86 30.08 6.49
C ASP A 251 -14.16 31.44 6.37
N THR A 252 -13.73 32.05 7.48
CA THR A 252 -12.98 33.32 7.41
C THR A 252 -11.55 33.13 6.88
N VAL A 253 -11.03 31.89 6.94
CA VAL A 253 -9.69 31.54 6.49
C VAL A 253 -9.79 30.67 5.25
N ASP A 254 -9.20 31.13 4.15
CA ASP A 254 -9.30 30.38 2.89
C ASP A 254 -8.41 29.13 2.83
N GLU A 255 -7.25 29.15 3.50
CA GLU A 255 -6.25 28.10 3.44
C GLU A 255 -6.02 27.49 4.83
N HIS A 256 -6.28 26.19 4.96
CA HIS A 256 -6.07 25.45 6.20
C HIS A 256 -4.99 24.40 6.02
N ARG A 257 -4.17 24.22 7.06
CA ARG A 257 -3.25 23.10 7.17
C ARG A 257 -3.71 22.22 8.32
N LEU A 258 -3.91 20.95 8.02
CA LEU A 258 -4.42 19.97 8.96
C LEU A 258 -3.45 18.82 9.11
N SER A 259 -3.49 18.16 10.26
CA SER A 259 -2.76 16.93 10.50
C SER A 259 -3.62 15.91 11.22
N TYR A 260 -3.51 14.65 10.83
CA TYR A 260 -4.18 13.56 11.51
C TYR A 260 -3.33 12.29 11.49
N GLU A 261 -3.56 11.41 12.46
CA GLU A 261 -2.84 10.16 12.58
C GLU A 261 -3.73 8.97 12.27
N THR A 262 -3.18 8.02 11.53
CA THR A 262 -3.91 6.78 11.20
C THR A 262 -3.03 5.58 11.49
N PRO A 263 -3.60 4.52 12.10
CA PRO A 263 -2.85 3.30 12.35
C PRO A 263 -2.44 2.65 11.02
N LEU A 264 -1.23 2.10 11.00
CA LEU A 264 -0.78 1.23 9.91
C LEU A 264 -0.90 -0.22 10.37
N TYR A 265 -1.53 -1.03 9.54
CA TYR A 265 -1.64 -2.46 9.78
C TYR A 265 -0.51 -3.19 9.08
N VAL A 266 -0.04 -4.26 9.73
CA VAL A 266 0.89 -5.21 9.13
C VAL A 266 0.09 -6.33 8.52
N SER A 267 0.36 -6.66 7.26
CA SER A 267 -0.26 -7.84 6.65
C SER A 267 0.13 -9.10 7.43
N ASP A 268 -0.87 -9.84 7.92
CA ASP A 268 -0.72 -10.97 8.86
C ASP A 268 -0.20 -12.27 8.22
N ASP A 269 0.65 -12.15 7.20
CA ASP A 269 1.27 -13.28 6.51
C ASP A 269 2.42 -13.84 7.38
N ARG A 270 2.06 -14.41 8.54
CA ARG A 270 2.98 -14.97 9.52
C ARG A 270 3.65 -16.21 8.92
N PRO A 271 4.91 -16.13 8.49
CA PRO A 271 5.58 -17.30 7.95
C PRO A 271 5.80 -18.34 9.05
N ARG A 272 5.98 -19.61 8.65
CA ARG A 272 6.48 -20.66 9.54
C ARG A 272 7.78 -20.21 10.22
N ARG A 273 8.00 -20.61 11.48
CA ARG A 273 9.14 -20.18 12.33
C ARG A 273 10.50 -20.25 11.61
N PHE A 274 10.75 -21.32 10.86
CA PHE A 274 11.99 -21.50 10.12
C PHE A 274 12.16 -20.49 8.97
N ALA A 275 11.10 -20.21 8.22
CA ALA A 275 11.13 -19.20 7.17
C ALA A 275 11.35 -17.79 7.74
N GLU A 276 10.83 -17.48 8.93
CA GLU A 276 11.10 -16.22 9.63
C GLU A 276 12.57 -16.06 10.03
N TYR A 277 13.20 -17.14 10.52
CA TYR A 277 14.63 -17.15 10.83
C TYR A 277 15.48 -16.85 9.59
N TRP A 278 15.21 -17.52 8.46
CA TRP A 278 15.92 -17.23 7.20
C TRP A 278 15.66 -15.82 6.68
N ARG A 279 14.44 -15.27 6.86
CA ARG A 279 14.14 -13.86 6.53
C ARG A 279 15.02 -12.90 7.34
N ARG A 280 15.25 -13.19 8.62
CA ARG A 280 16.12 -12.39 9.51
C ARG A 280 17.59 -12.47 9.13
N VAL A 281 18.10 -13.68 8.88
CA VAL A 281 19.48 -13.90 8.42
C VAL A 281 19.72 -13.16 7.10
N ARG A 282 18.78 -13.27 6.16
CA ARG A 282 18.81 -12.53 4.89
C ARG A 282 18.80 -11.02 5.11
N ALA A 283 17.98 -10.50 6.01
CA ALA A 283 17.95 -9.07 6.33
C ALA A 283 19.31 -8.58 6.86
N SER A 284 20.01 -9.41 7.63
CA SER A 284 21.36 -9.12 8.13
C SER A 284 22.43 -9.03 7.02
N HIS A 285 22.19 -9.70 5.89
CA HIS A 285 23.08 -9.71 4.72
C HIS A 285 22.72 -8.61 3.72
N SER A 286 21.49 -8.61 3.22
CA SER A 286 21.08 -7.79 2.08
C SER A 286 20.44 -6.45 2.46
N GLY A 287 20.10 -6.26 3.74
CA GLY A 287 19.30 -5.14 4.24
C GLY A 287 17.85 -5.55 4.52
N TYR A 288 17.18 -4.76 5.36
CA TYR A 288 15.79 -4.94 5.73
C TYR A 288 14.89 -4.21 4.73
N PHE A 289 14.05 -4.97 4.03
CA PHE A 289 13.14 -4.44 3.02
C PHE A 289 11.73 -4.27 3.59
N ALA A 290 11.29 -3.03 3.76
CA ALA A 290 9.92 -2.68 4.12
C ALA A 290 9.16 -2.22 2.88
N ARG A 291 7.88 -2.56 2.82
CA ARG A 291 6.97 -2.08 1.79
C ARG A 291 5.81 -1.35 2.43
N TYR A 292 5.47 -0.20 1.88
CA TYR A 292 4.31 0.60 2.24
C TYR A 292 3.35 0.64 1.05
N ASP A 293 2.08 0.31 1.28
CA ASP A 293 1.01 0.41 0.30
C ASP A 293 -0.04 1.39 0.85
N THR A 294 -0.54 2.32 0.04
CA THR A 294 -1.68 3.20 0.38
C THR A 294 -2.49 3.53 -0.88
N THR A 295 -3.66 4.13 -0.73
CA THR A 295 -4.48 4.62 -1.83
C THR A 295 -4.75 6.10 -1.65
N ILE A 296 -4.70 6.86 -2.76
CA ILE A 296 -5.04 8.28 -2.81
C ILE A 296 -6.13 8.53 -3.85
N PRO A 297 -6.90 9.62 -3.75
CA PRO A 297 -7.83 10.02 -4.80
C PRO A 297 -7.11 10.31 -6.12
N ALA A 298 -7.68 9.87 -7.26
CA ALA A 298 -7.09 10.11 -8.58
C ALA A 298 -7.05 11.59 -9.01
N THR A 299 -7.84 12.44 -8.35
CA THR A 299 -7.90 13.89 -8.54
C THR A 299 -6.74 14.64 -7.87
N LEU A 300 -6.05 14.00 -6.92
CA LEU A 300 -4.93 14.63 -6.21
C LEU A 300 -3.78 14.93 -7.18
N ARG A 301 -3.35 16.20 -7.21
CA ARG A 301 -2.31 16.65 -8.15
C ARG A 301 -0.89 16.37 -7.68
N SER A 302 -0.68 16.34 -6.37
CA SER A 302 0.64 16.14 -5.77
C SER A 302 0.56 15.34 -4.48
N TYR A 303 1.48 14.38 -4.35
CA TYR A 303 1.64 13.55 -3.18
C TYR A 303 3.09 13.57 -2.71
N HIS A 304 3.28 13.73 -1.40
CA HIS A 304 4.60 13.73 -0.77
C HIS A 304 4.69 12.61 0.25
N LEU A 305 5.71 11.78 0.12
CA LEU A 305 6.04 10.77 1.10
C LEU A 305 7.34 11.16 1.79
N VAL A 306 7.28 11.37 3.10
CA VAL A 306 8.44 11.59 3.95
C VAL A 306 8.63 10.35 4.81
N VAL A 307 9.79 9.74 4.72
CA VAL A 307 10.14 8.58 5.53
C VAL A 307 11.23 8.99 6.50
N ARG A 308 11.05 8.68 7.78
CA ARG A 308 12.06 8.82 8.82
C ARG A 308 12.31 7.47 9.50
N THR A 309 13.58 7.13 9.68
CA THR A 309 14.00 5.93 10.42
C THR A 309 14.66 6.27 11.75
N ALA A 310 14.78 5.27 12.61
CA ALA A 310 15.54 5.38 13.86
C ALA A 310 17.02 5.74 13.57
N PRO A 311 17.71 6.47 14.46
CA PRO A 311 19.08 6.94 14.24
C PRO A 311 20.09 5.79 14.04
N GLU A 312 19.80 4.59 14.54
CA GLU A 312 20.67 3.41 14.38
C GLU A 312 20.51 2.73 13.01
N VAL A 313 19.58 3.18 12.16
CA VAL A 313 19.23 2.53 10.90
C VAL A 313 19.32 3.52 9.75
N ASP A 314 20.19 3.21 8.78
CA ASP A 314 20.36 4.03 7.59
C ASP A 314 19.38 3.62 6.51
N LEU A 315 18.63 4.60 6.01
CA LEU A 315 17.83 4.42 4.80
C LEU A 315 18.76 4.46 3.59
N THR A 316 18.90 3.35 2.88
CA THR A 316 19.81 3.26 1.72
C THR A 316 19.08 3.54 0.40
N ARG A 317 17.80 3.19 0.33
CA ARG A 317 17.00 3.35 -0.88
C ARG A 317 15.54 3.54 -0.54
N LEU A 318 14.92 4.53 -1.16
CA LEU A 318 13.49 4.74 -1.19
C LEU A 318 13.07 4.82 -2.66
N TYR A 319 12.07 4.05 -3.04
CA TYR A 319 11.37 4.24 -4.30
C TYR A 319 9.87 4.36 -4.04
N LEU A 320 9.19 5.08 -4.92
CA LEU A 320 7.75 5.26 -4.93
C LEU A 320 7.25 4.93 -6.33
N THR A 321 6.18 4.14 -6.41
CA THR A 321 5.50 3.79 -7.65
C THR A 321 4.00 3.96 -7.47
N THR A 322 3.34 4.37 -8.56
CA THR A 322 1.90 4.67 -8.61
C THR A 322 1.30 4.00 -9.84
N ASP A 323 0.04 3.59 -9.79
CA ASP A 323 -0.68 3.03 -10.94
C ASP A 323 -1.60 4.06 -11.63
N ALA A 324 -1.26 5.33 -11.53
CA ALA A 324 -2.07 6.44 -12.04
C ALA A 324 -2.32 6.39 -13.55
N ASP A 325 -1.36 5.88 -14.32
CA ASP A 325 -1.47 5.66 -15.77
C ASP A 325 -1.98 4.25 -16.11
N GLY A 326 -2.42 3.47 -15.11
CA GLY A 326 -2.96 2.12 -15.27
C GLY A 326 -4.20 2.04 -16.16
N PRO A 327 -5.23 2.89 -15.98
CA PRO A 327 -6.39 2.95 -16.88
C PRO A 327 -5.99 3.28 -18.32
N LEU A 328 -5.10 4.27 -18.51
CA LEU A 328 -4.61 4.67 -19.82
C LEU A 328 -3.84 3.53 -20.51
N ALA A 329 -2.94 2.85 -19.80
CA ALA A 329 -2.19 1.72 -20.35
C ALA A 329 -3.11 0.54 -20.74
N ARG A 330 -4.17 0.29 -19.97
CA ARG A 330 -5.16 -0.76 -20.30
C ARG A 330 -6.00 -0.40 -21.51
N SER A 331 -6.50 0.83 -21.60
CA SER A 331 -7.22 1.32 -22.79
C SER A 331 -6.34 1.23 -24.02
N LEU A 332 -5.12 1.76 -23.94
CA LEU A 332 -4.16 1.76 -25.04
C LEU A 332 -3.83 0.35 -25.52
N ALA A 333 -3.62 -0.60 -24.61
CA ALA A 333 -3.39 -2.00 -24.98
C ALA A 333 -4.61 -2.65 -25.66
N ALA A 334 -5.83 -2.29 -25.25
CA ALA A 334 -7.06 -2.75 -25.89
C ALA A 334 -7.24 -2.13 -27.29
N ASP A 335 -6.96 -0.82 -27.43
CA ASP A 335 -7.06 -0.08 -28.68
C ASP A 335 -6.04 -0.58 -29.71
N LEU A 336 -4.79 -0.83 -29.29
CA LEU A 336 -3.77 -1.45 -30.12
C LEU A 336 -4.18 -2.85 -30.63
N LYS A 337 -4.74 -3.69 -29.75
CA LYS A 337 -5.28 -5.01 -30.14
C LYS A 337 -6.49 -4.90 -31.06
N SER A 338 -7.31 -3.88 -30.90
CA SER A 338 -8.47 -3.59 -31.76
C SER A 338 -8.03 -3.17 -33.15
N LEU A 339 -7.07 -2.24 -33.25
CA LEU A 339 -6.49 -1.79 -34.52
C LEU A 339 -5.81 -2.93 -35.27
N ALA A 340 -5.08 -3.81 -34.57
CA ALA A 340 -4.42 -4.97 -35.17
C ALA A 340 -5.37 -5.99 -35.82
N LYS A 341 -6.68 -5.96 -35.51
CA LYS A 341 -7.69 -6.83 -36.13
C LYS A 341 -8.27 -6.24 -37.41
N ARG A 342 -8.01 -4.97 -37.71
CA ARG A 342 -8.56 -4.27 -38.86
C ARG A 342 -7.59 -4.33 -40.04
N PRO A 343 -8.08 -4.33 -41.29
CA PRO A 343 -7.21 -4.20 -42.45
C PRO A 343 -6.57 -2.81 -42.46
N LEU A 344 -5.25 -2.77 -42.24
CA LEU A 344 -4.46 -1.53 -42.20
C LEU A 344 -4.15 -1.06 -43.63
N THR A 345 -5.18 -0.67 -44.38
CA THR A 345 -5.04 -0.15 -45.74
C THR A 345 -5.21 1.36 -45.77
N ALA A 346 -4.18 2.06 -46.25
CA ALA A 346 -4.24 3.50 -46.50
C ALA A 346 -5.12 3.78 -47.72
N GLY A 347 -6.42 3.99 -47.48
CA GLY A 347 -7.42 4.29 -48.50
C GLY A 347 -7.86 5.75 -48.51
N LYS A 348 -8.23 6.27 -49.69
CA LYS A 348 -8.90 7.57 -49.85
C LYS A 348 -10.36 7.58 -49.39
N SER A 349 -10.87 6.44 -48.91
CA SER A 349 -12.24 6.30 -48.40
C SER A 349 -12.39 6.93 -47.02
N ALA A 350 -13.60 7.37 -46.67
CA ALA A 350 -13.90 7.92 -45.34
C ALA A 350 -13.53 6.94 -44.21
N ALA A 351 -13.78 5.64 -44.41
CA ALA A 351 -13.41 4.59 -43.47
C ALA A 351 -11.88 4.47 -43.28
N GLY A 352 -11.11 4.57 -44.37
CA GLY A 352 -9.64 4.58 -44.31
C GLY A 352 -9.10 5.79 -43.56
N LYS A 353 -9.69 6.97 -43.77
CA LYS A 353 -9.29 8.19 -43.05
C LYS A 353 -9.63 8.15 -41.56
N ILE A 354 -10.77 7.57 -41.19
CA ILE A 354 -11.13 7.36 -39.77
C ILE A 354 -10.13 6.41 -39.10
N LEU A 355 -9.78 5.30 -39.77
CA LEU A 355 -8.80 4.35 -39.25
C LEU A 355 -7.41 4.99 -39.07
N GLU A 356 -6.98 5.80 -40.04
CA GLU A 356 -5.74 6.57 -39.96
C GLU A 356 -5.76 7.51 -38.73
N LEU A 357 -6.82 8.30 -38.54
CA LEU A 357 -6.94 9.22 -37.39
C LEU A 357 -6.98 8.48 -36.03
N GLN A 358 -7.66 7.33 -35.97
CA GLN A 358 -7.66 6.48 -34.78
C GLN A 358 -6.26 5.94 -34.49
N THR A 359 -5.55 5.47 -35.51
CA THR A 359 -4.17 4.97 -35.40
C THR A 359 -3.23 6.08 -34.93
N GLN A 360 -3.33 7.27 -35.51
CA GLN A 360 -2.55 8.44 -35.08
C GLN A 360 -2.83 8.80 -33.61
N THR A 361 -4.09 8.77 -33.19
CA THR A 361 -4.47 9.09 -31.80
C THR A 361 -3.87 8.08 -30.82
N VAL A 362 -4.02 6.79 -31.11
CA VAL A 362 -3.50 5.70 -30.27
C VAL A 362 -1.97 5.73 -30.21
N LEU A 363 -1.28 5.89 -31.35
CA LEU A 363 0.19 5.91 -31.37
C LEU A 363 0.78 7.19 -30.74
N ARG A 364 0.09 8.34 -30.81
CA ARG A 364 0.48 9.54 -30.06
C ARG A 364 0.33 9.37 -28.55
N GLN A 365 -0.73 8.71 -28.10
CA GLN A 365 -0.89 8.37 -26.67
C GLN A 365 0.20 7.40 -26.20
N LEU A 366 0.55 6.40 -27.02
CA LEU A 366 1.67 5.49 -26.76
C LEU A 366 3.00 6.25 -26.67
N ALA A 367 3.26 7.17 -27.60
CA ALA A 367 4.45 7.99 -27.58
C ALA A 367 4.52 8.90 -26.34
N ASP A 368 3.40 9.49 -25.91
CA ASP A 368 3.34 10.29 -24.69
C ASP A 368 3.61 9.46 -23.44
N LEU A 369 3.03 8.26 -23.33
CA LEU A 369 3.29 7.34 -22.22
C LEU A 369 4.78 6.93 -22.17
N LEU A 370 5.35 6.54 -23.32
CA LEU A 370 6.77 6.18 -23.39
C LEU A 370 7.67 7.38 -23.01
N ARG A 371 7.35 8.58 -23.49
CA ARG A 371 8.06 9.82 -23.16
C ARG A 371 8.05 10.11 -21.66
N ARG A 372 6.90 9.98 -20.99
CA ARG A 372 6.78 10.12 -19.53
C ARG A 372 7.69 9.14 -18.79
N ARG A 373 7.69 7.86 -19.22
CA ARG A 373 8.55 6.81 -18.63
C ARG A 373 10.03 7.08 -18.83
N LYS A 374 10.44 7.55 -20.00
CA LYS A 374 11.84 7.99 -20.25
C LYS A 374 12.25 9.14 -19.32
N TRP A 375 11.37 10.11 -19.10
CA TRP A 375 11.64 11.23 -18.19
C TRP A 375 11.75 10.79 -16.72
N GLU A 376 10.89 9.87 -16.30
CA GLU A 376 10.94 9.26 -14.96
C GLU A 376 12.18 8.41 -14.75
N ALA A 377 12.56 7.61 -15.76
CA ALA A 377 13.78 6.80 -15.76
C ALA A 377 15.00 7.71 -15.58
N SER A 378 15.11 8.75 -16.41
CA SER A 378 16.19 9.75 -16.34
C SER A 378 16.26 10.43 -14.97
N ARG A 379 15.12 10.90 -14.44
CA ARG A 379 15.06 11.52 -13.10
C ARG A 379 15.47 10.55 -11.98
N SER A 380 15.12 9.28 -12.13
CA SER A 380 15.41 8.22 -11.15
C SER A 380 16.82 7.63 -11.29
N GLY A 381 17.62 8.10 -12.27
CA GLY A 381 18.93 7.52 -12.57
C GLY A 381 18.86 6.06 -13.05
N VAL A 382 17.75 5.68 -13.68
CA VAL A 382 17.49 4.35 -14.23
C VAL A 382 17.45 4.46 -15.75
N GLU A 383 17.99 3.46 -16.45
CA GLU A 383 17.90 3.40 -17.90
C GLU A 383 16.64 2.64 -18.33
N LEU A 384 15.85 3.22 -19.24
CA LEU A 384 14.81 2.50 -19.97
C LEU A 384 15.43 1.98 -21.27
N ALA A 385 15.99 0.77 -21.21
CA ALA A 385 16.67 0.17 -22.36
C ALA A 385 15.69 -0.03 -23.52
N GLU A 386 16.05 0.46 -24.72
CA GLU A 386 15.25 0.27 -25.93
C GLU A 386 15.08 -1.22 -26.28
N ALA A 387 16.09 -2.04 -25.99
CA ALA A 387 16.02 -3.49 -26.13
C ALA A 387 14.93 -4.15 -25.26
N ALA A 388 14.44 -3.46 -24.22
CA ALA A 388 13.37 -3.97 -23.36
C ALA A 388 11.96 -3.75 -23.96
N LEU A 389 11.83 -2.75 -24.84
CA LEU A 389 10.58 -2.27 -25.44
C LEU A 389 10.75 -1.93 -26.94
N PRO A 390 11.32 -2.84 -27.75
CA PRO A 390 11.74 -2.52 -29.11
C PRO A 390 10.58 -2.17 -30.03
N VAL A 391 9.40 -2.77 -29.84
CA VAL A 391 8.24 -2.50 -30.70
C VAL A 391 7.58 -1.18 -30.31
N THR A 392 7.43 -0.94 -29.00
CA THR A 392 6.87 0.29 -28.46
C THR A 392 7.70 1.51 -28.87
N HIS A 393 9.03 1.40 -28.83
CA HIS A 393 9.93 2.45 -29.31
C HIS A 393 9.74 2.75 -30.80
N ARG A 394 9.70 1.71 -31.65
CA ARG A 394 9.52 1.85 -33.10
C ARG A 394 8.18 2.52 -33.45
N LEU A 395 7.08 2.10 -32.82
CA LEU A 395 5.76 2.68 -33.06
C LEU A 395 5.64 4.11 -32.53
N ALA A 396 6.22 4.40 -31.37
CA ALA A 396 6.26 5.76 -30.82
C ALA A 396 7.09 6.70 -31.71
N ALA A 397 8.22 6.22 -32.25
CA ALA A 397 9.02 6.96 -33.22
C ALA A 397 8.21 7.27 -34.48
N ALA A 398 7.56 6.28 -35.08
CA ALA A 398 6.71 6.46 -36.28
C ALA A 398 5.65 7.56 -36.10
N ALA A 399 5.08 7.70 -34.91
CA ALA A 399 4.06 8.71 -34.61
C ALA A 399 4.62 10.11 -34.28
N THR A 400 5.92 10.23 -34.01
CA THR A 400 6.55 11.48 -33.53
C THR A 400 7.58 12.07 -34.48
N THR A 401 8.29 11.26 -35.27
CA THR A 401 9.31 11.72 -36.23
C THR A 401 8.69 12.44 -37.43
N GLY A 402 7.45 12.09 -37.77
CA GLY A 402 6.78 12.65 -38.96
C GLY A 402 7.36 12.13 -40.27
N ASP A 403 7.98 10.95 -40.23
CA ASP A 403 8.60 10.33 -41.41
C ASP A 403 7.54 9.99 -42.46
N ALA A 404 7.86 10.32 -43.71
CA ALA A 404 6.99 10.08 -44.85
C ALA A 404 7.55 8.95 -45.72
N VAL A 405 6.65 8.14 -46.30
CA VAL A 405 7.02 7.00 -47.12
C VAL A 405 7.04 7.42 -48.59
N ARG A 406 8.16 7.16 -49.28
CA ARG A 406 8.26 7.38 -50.73
C ARG A 406 7.56 6.27 -51.49
N LEU A 407 6.72 6.66 -52.44
CA LEU A 407 6.01 5.77 -53.36
C LEU A 407 6.82 5.55 -54.64
N ALA A 408 6.46 4.49 -55.38
CA ALA A 408 6.95 4.27 -56.73
C ALA A 408 6.52 5.45 -57.62
N GLY A 409 7.47 6.30 -58.01
CA GLY A 409 7.20 7.54 -58.76
C GLY A 409 7.74 8.82 -58.13
N ASN A 410 8.46 8.75 -57.00
CA ASN A 410 9.03 9.90 -56.27
C ASN A 410 8.01 10.74 -55.47
N ASP A 411 6.74 10.32 -55.44
CA ASP A 411 5.70 10.90 -54.58
C ASP A 411 5.91 10.53 -53.11
N VAL A 412 5.58 11.47 -52.21
CA VAL A 412 5.75 11.31 -50.75
C VAL A 412 4.38 11.20 -50.09
N ASP A 413 4.16 10.13 -49.31
CA ASP A 413 2.94 9.91 -48.54
C ASP A 413 3.18 10.02 -47.03
N ASN A 414 2.42 10.89 -46.38
CA ASN A 414 2.48 11.17 -44.95
C ASN A 414 1.49 10.32 -44.13
N ALA A 415 0.80 9.36 -44.75
CA ALA A 415 -0.12 8.47 -44.05
C ALA A 415 0.65 7.50 -43.13
N LEU A 416 0.33 7.54 -41.84
CA LEU A 416 0.96 6.71 -40.82
C LEU A 416 0.70 5.22 -41.05
N LEU A 417 -0.47 4.87 -41.62
CA LEU A 417 -0.78 3.49 -42.01
C LEU A 417 0.15 2.92 -43.10
N ARG A 418 0.92 3.75 -43.82
CA ARG A 418 1.93 3.27 -44.78
C ARG A 418 3.31 3.09 -44.16
N HIS A 419 3.52 3.59 -42.95
CA HIS A 419 4.81 3.49 -42.28
C HIS A 419 5.16 2.01 -42.00
N PRO A 420 6.38 1.53 -42.35
CA PRO A 420 6.71 0.10 -42.30
C PRO A 420 6.66 -0.49 -40.89
N ALA A 421 6.82 0.34 -39.85
CA ALA A 421 6.66 -0.11 -38.46
C ALA A 421 5.19 -0.35 -38.05
N VAL A 422 4.21 0.21 -38.77
CA VAL A 422 2.78 0.14 -38.43
C VAL A 422 2.15 -1.06 -39.13
N ASP A 423 2.31 -2.23 -38.51
CA ASP A 423 1.70 -3.48 -38.95
C ASP A 423 0.92 -4.16 -37.80
N ALA A 424 0.11 -5.16 -38.14
CA ALA A 424 -0.74 -5.84 -37.15
C ALA A 424 0.06 -6.64 -36.11
N GLU A 425 1.27 -7.08 -36.41
CA GLU A 425 2.12 -7.84 -35.50
C GLU A 425 2.73 -6.91 -34.45
N ASN A 426 3.33 -5.80 -34.89
CA ASN A 426 3.90 -4.75 -34.05
C ASN A 426 2.82 -4.11 -33.16
N LEU A 427 1.59 -3.88 -33.66
CA LEU A 427 0.50 -3.39 -32.81
C LEU A 427 0.14 -4.37 -31.67
N ARG A 428 0.12 -5.68 -31.94
CA ARG A 428 -0.13 -6.70 -30.89
C ARG A 428 1.04 -6.80 -29.92
N ALA A 429 2.27 -6.84 -30.43
CA ALA A 429 3.48 -6.94 -29.62
C ALA A 429 3.66 -5.70 -28.74
N ALA A 430 3.34 -4.50 -29.22
CA ALA A 430 3.32 -3.28 -28.40
C ALA A 430 2.28 -3.34 -27.29
N ALA A 431 1.07 -3.87 -27.56
CA ALA A 431 0.07 -4.07 -26.52
C ALA A 431 0.54 -5.05 -25.42
N GLU A 432 1.29 -6.07 -25.81
CA GLU A 432 1.93 -7.01 -24.88
C GLU A 432 3.08 -6.35 -24.11
N GLU A 433 3.93 -5.57 -24.76
CA GLU A 433 5.00 -4.80 -24.11
C GLU A 433 4.44 -3.83 -23.05
N VAL A 434 3.39 -3.07 -23.39
CA VAL A 434 2.70 -2.13 -22.47
C VAL A 434 2.21 -2.82 -21.21
N THR A 435 1.64 -4.02 -21.36
CA THR A 435 1.06 -4.76 -20.23
C THR A 435 2.11 -5.54 -19.43
N THR A 436 2.99 -6.28 -20.10
CA THR A 436 4.00 -7.15 -19.47
C THR A 436 5.12 -6.38 -18.78
N ARG A 437 5.51 -5.21 -19.32
CA ARG A 437 6.52 -4.33 -18.72
C ARG A 437 5.95 -3.33 -17.71
N GLU A 438 4.63 -3.39 -17.47
CA GLU A 438 3.95 -2.55 -16.49
C GLU A 438 4.12 -1.05 -16.79
N LEU A 439 4.03 -0.66 -18.07
CA LEU A 439 4.17 0.74 -18.49
C LEU A 439 3.09 1.67 -17.89
N GLY A 440 2.01 1.12 -17.33
CA GLY A 440 1.02 1.87 -16.55
C GLY A 440 1.46 2.27 -15.13
N GLN A 441 2.64 1.82 -14.66
CA GLN A 441 3.17 2.17 -13.35
C GLN A 441 4.29 3.22 -13.44
N ASP A 442 4.17 4.30 -12.66
CA ASP A 442 5.19 5.34 -12.57
C ASP A 442 6.31 4.93 -11.61
N LEU A 443 7.48 5.56 -11.71
CA LEU A 443 8.57 5.34 -10.77
C LEU A 443 9.29 6.64 -10.39
N VAL A 444 9.47 6.82 -9.09
CA VAL A 444 10.33 7.83 -8.48
C VAL A 444 11.32 7.14 -7.57
N VAL A 445 12.61 7.20 -7.89
CA VAL A 445 13.69 6.74 -7.00
C VAL A 445 14.34 7.94 -6.33
N VAL A 446 14.47 7.89 -5.01
CA VAL A 446 15.10 8.96 -4.23
C VAL A 446 16.60 8.72 -4.17
N GLY A 447 17.36 9.64 -4.77
CA GLY A 447 18.83 9.62 -4.75
C GLY A 447 19.45 10.34 -3.54
N ASN A 448 18.75 11.31 -2.97
CA ASN A 448 19.26 12.15 -1.88
C ASN A 448 18.60 11.75 -0.56
N ILE A 449 19.38 11.13 0.32
CA ILE A 449 18.97 10.73 1.66
C ILE A 449 19.83 11.52 2.64
N THR A 450 19.20 12.29 3.51
CA THR A 450 19.86 13.19 4.47
C THR A 450 19.32 12.89 5.85
N ASP A 451 20.19 12.73 6.85
CA ASP A 451 19.81 12.55 8.26
C ASP A 451 18.77 11.45 8.51
N ASN A 452 18.92 10.30 7.85
CA ASN A 452 17.98 9.16 7.94
C ASN A 452 16.52 9.52 7.60
N GLN A 453 16.39 10.54 6.76
CA GLN A 453 15.15 10.99 6.16
C GLN A 453 15.26 10.97 4.65
N ALA A 454 14.22 10.47 3.99
CA ALA A 454 14.09 10.57 2.55
C ALA A 454 12.72 11.13 2.19
N GLN A 455 12.67 11.83 1.06
CA GLN A 455 11.46 12.47 0.57
C GLN A 455 11.22 12.03 -0.88
N ALA A 456 10.08 11.39 -1.12
CA ALA A 456 9.62 11.09 -2.47
C ALA A 456 8.49 12.05 -2.83
N TYR A 457 8.57 12.60 -4.03
CA TYR A 457 7.58 13.53 -4.55
C TYR A 457 6.98 12.97 -5.84
N TRP A 458 5.66 12.87 -5.87
CA TRP A 458 4.90 12.49 -7.04
C TRP A 458 3.96 13.63 -7.43
N ARG A 459 3.92 13.94 -8.72
CA ARG A 459 3.06 14.98 -9.29
C ARG A 459 2.44 14.49 -10.58
N ARG A 460 1.15 14.72 -10.74
CA ARG A 460 0.42 14.46 -11.98
C ARG A 460 0.24 15.73 -12.79
N SER A 461 0.37 15.63 -14.11
CA SER A 461 -0.11 16.66 -15.03
C SER A 461 -1.64 16.61 -15.05
N ALA A 462 -2.31 17.77 -15.13
CA ALA A 462 -3.77 17.82 -15.18
C ALA A 462 -4.27 17.00 -16.38
N GLY A 463 -5.04 15.94 -16.10
CA GLY A 463 -5.70 15.12 -17.10
C GLY A 463 -7.13 14.85 -16.64
N ALA A 464 -8.01 14.49 -17.59
CA ALA A 464 -9.37 14.07 -17.29
C ALA A 464 -9.32 12.73 -16.53
N GLY A 465 -9.22 12.79 -15.19
CA GLY A 465 -9.34 11.62 -14.33
C GLY A 465 -10.79 11.15 -14.27
N GLY A 466 -11.00 9.83 -14.19
CA GLY A 466 -12.30 9.27 -13.87
C GLY A 466 -12.70 9.66 -12.44
N TYR A 467 -13.94 10.12 -12.26
CA TYR A 467 -14.48 10.45 -10.95
C TYR A 467 -14.47 9.21 -10.04
N GLY A 468 -14.05 9.36 -8.78
CA GLY A 468 -14.08 8.30 -7.77
C GLY A 468 -12.93 7.27 -7.83
N GLU A 469 -12.14 7.24 -8.91
CA GLU A 469 -10.98 6.34 -9.00
C GLU A 469 -9.95 6.63 -7.89
N GLN A 470 -9.31 5.57 -7.38
CA GLN A 470 -8.20 5.64 -6.44
C GLN A 470 -6.90 5.24 -7.15
N VAL A 471 -5.84 5.99 -6.90
CA VAL A 471 -4.47 5.64 -7.32
C VAL A 471 -3.80 4.93 -6.16
N ARG A 472 -3.31 3.72 -6.42
CA ARG A 472 -2.52 2.96 -5.48
C ARG A 472 -1.08 3.44 -5.50
N ILE A 473 -0.60 3.86 -4.33
CA ILE A 473 0.79 4.19 -4.09
C ILE A 473 1.48 3.02 -3.43
N ARG A 474 2.67 2.68 -3.92
CA ARG A 474 3.54 1.70 -3.28
C ARG A 474 4.90 2.32 -3.10
N ALA A 475 5.41 2.30 -1.87
CA ALA A 475 6.76 2.70 -1.59
C ALA A 475 7.55 1.51 -1.05
N GLY A 476 8.78 1.34 -1.53
CA GLY A 476 9.69 0.33 -1.00
C GLY A 476 10.90 1.00 -0.37
N LEU A 477 11.24 0.51 0.82
CA LEU A 477 12.28 1.08 1.66
C LEU A 477 13.31 -0.01 1.95
N VAL A 478 14.58 0.27 1.67
CA VAL A 478 15.69 -0.61 2.02
C VAL A 478 16.50 0.05 3.13
N LEU A 479 16.48 -0.59 4.29
CA LEU A 479 17.14 -0.17 5.51
C LEU A 479 18.41 -1.00 5.72
N LYS A 480 19.50 -0.35 6.10
CA LYS A 480 20.77 -0.98 6.47
C LYS A 480 21.21 -0.54 7.86
N ASP A 481 22.12 -1.31 8.44
CA ASP A 481 22.69 -1.00 9.75
C ASP A 481 23.68 0.16 9.60
N SER A 482 23.39 1.30 10.23
CA SER A 482 24.27 2.48 10.25
C SER A 482 25.44 2.31 11.21
N GLY A 483 25.26 1.45 12.22
CA GLY A 483 26.23 1.24 13.26
C GLY A 483 27.37 0.39 12.75
N GLU A 484 28.42 1.02 12.21
CA GLU A 484 29.70 0.35 11.93
C GLU A 484 30.21 -0.42 13.17
N ALA A 485 29.86 0.07 14.36
CA ALA A 485 30.18 -0.53 15.65
C ALA A 485 29.58 -1.92 15.85
N GLY A 486 28.39 -2.26 15.33
CA GLY A 486 27.69 -3.51 15.67
C GLY A 486 28.41 -4.78 15.22
N PRO A 487 28.62 -4.99 13.89
CA PRO A 487 29.34 -6.17 13.40
C PRO A 487 30.81 -6.18 13.80
N ARG A 488 31.45 -4.99 13.84
CA ARG A 488 32.86 -4.87 14.23
C ARG A 488 33.06 -5.20 15.70
N SER A 489 32.20 -4.73 16.60
CA SER A 489 32.31 -5.04 18.03
C SER A 489 32.14 -6.54 18.29
N VAL A 490 31.22 -7.20 17.58
CA VAL A 490 31.06 -8.66 17.67
C VAL A 490 32.27 -9.39 17.10
N MET A 491 32.85 -8.90 16.01
CA MET A 491 34.09 -9.46 15.43
C MET A 491 35.27 -9.36 16.42
N PHE A 492 35.51 -8.17 16.99
CA PHE A 492 36.55 -7.98 18.00
C PHE A 492 36.29 -8.81 19.26
N TYR A 493 35.03 -8.91 19.68
CA TYR A 493 34.62 -9.79 20.76
C TYR A 493 34.96 -11.26 20.46
N ALA A 494 34.60 -11.77 19.29
CA ALA A 494 34.89 -13.15 18.90
C ALA A 494 36.40 -13.43 18.87
N LEU A 495 37.20 -12.50 18.35
CA LEU A 495 38.66 -12.61 18.36
C LEU A 495 39.24 -12.58 19.79
N ALA A 496 38.70 -11.74 20.67
CA ALA A 496 39.09 -11.71 22.08
C ALA A 496 38.77 -13.03 22.79
N VAL A 497 37.59 -13.61 22.54
CA VAL A 497 37.23 -14.93 23.09
C VAL A 497 38.17 -16.02 22.58
N ALA A 498 38.47 -16.05 21.27
CA ALA A 498 39.44 -17.00 20.72
C ALA A 498 40.82 -16.85 21.37
N ALA A 499 41.31 -15.62 21.52
CA ALA A 499 42.60 -15.33 22.14
C ALA A 499 42.64 -15.78 23.61
N THR A 500 41.54 -15.59 24.36
CA THR A 500 41.46 -16.08 25.76
C THR A 500 41.49 -17.60 25.83
N ALA A 501 40.71 -18.31 25.00
CA ALA A 501 40.70 -19.77 24.98
C ALA A 501 42.07 -20.35 24.54
N TRP A 502 42.68 -19.75 23.52
CA TRP A 502 44.02 -20.13 23.05
C TRP A 502 45.09 -19.91 24.12
N GLY A 503 45.13 -18.72 24.72
CA GLY A 503 46.09 -18.39 25.77
C GLY A 503 45.96 -19.31 26.98
N LEU A 504 44.73 -19.69 27.34
CA LEU A 504 44.48 -20.62 28.43
C LEU A 504 44.90 -22.06 28.08
N GLY A 505 44.64 -22.50 26.84
CA GLY A 505 45.16 -23.77 26.32
C GLY A 505 46.69 -23.82 26.31
N TRP A 506 47.35 -22.74 25.91
CA TRP A 506 48.81 -22.62 25.97
C TRP A 506 49.31 -22.76 27.42
N LEU A 507 48.71 -22.05 28.38
CA LEU A 507 49.11 -22.13 29.78
C LEU A 507 48.90 -23.52 30.39
N LEU A 508 47.82 -24.22 30.01
CA LEU A 508 47.51 -25.56 30.51
C LEU A 508 48.45 -26.65 29.96
N VAL A 509 48.87 -26.53 28.70
CA VAL A 509 49.73 -27.53 28.03
C VAL A 509 51.22 -27.18 28.19
N GLY A 510 51.56 -25.92 28.48
CA GLY A 510 52.94 -25.44 28.56
C GLY A 510 53.61 -25.25 27.19
N SER A 511 52.87 -25.40 26.09
CA SER A 511 53.37 -25.27 24.72
C SER A 511 52.50 -24.31 23.89
N PRO A 512 53.10 -23.53 22.98
CA PRO A 512 52.37 -22.52 22.19
C PRO A 512 51.34 -23.12 21.23
N LEU A 513 51.37 -24.45 21.03
CA LEU A 513 50.48 -25.18 20.15
C LEU A 513 49.77 -26.27 20.98
N PRO A 514 48.60 -25.96 21.59
CA PRO A 514 47.95 -26.81 22.59
C PRO A 514 47.19 -28.00 21.98
N TYR A 515 47.77 -28.64 20.95
CA TYR A 515 47.17 -29.74 20.22
C TYR A 515 48.19 -30.86 19.98
N GLY A 516 47.74 -32.11 20.07
CA GLY A 516 48.54 -33.31 19.87
C GLY A 516 48.37 -34.31 21.02
N ARG A 517 49.06 -35.45 20.94
CA ARG A 517 48.99 -36.51 21.98
C ARG A 517 49.54 -36.07 23.33
N GLU A 518 50.62 -35.30 23.33
CA GLU A 518 51.20 -34.73 24.56
C GLU A 518 50.25 -33.71 25.21
N ALA A 519 49.49 -32.96 24.39
CA ALA A 519 48.49 -32.03 24.89
C ALA A 519 47.26 -32.73 25.49
N THR A 520 46.83 -33.87 24.95
CA THR A 520 45.71 -34.64 25.52
C THR A 520 46.02 -35.20 26.90
N GLU A 521 47.27 -35.63 27.13
CA GLU A 521 47.70 -36.14 28.44
C GLU A 521 47.77 -35.01 29.48
N ALA A 522 48.28 -33.84 29.08
CA ALA A 522 48.31 -32.65 29.94
C ALA A 522 46.89 -32.12 30.29
N LEU A 523 45.97 -32.09 29.31
CA LEU A 523 44.59 -31.66 29.50
C LEU A 523 43.73 -32.68 30.29
N GLY A 524 44.19 -33.93 30.42
CA GLY A 524 43.56 -34.93 31.28
C GLY A 524 43.84 -34.71 32.78
N ASN A 525 44.88 -33.94 33.12
CA ASN A 525 45.37 -33.74 34.49
C ASN A 525 45.39 -32.24 34.88
N VAL A 526 44.27 -31.54 34.69
CA VAL A 526 44.14 -30.12 35.04
C VAL A 526 44.11 -29.94 36.57
N GLY A 527 45.21 -29.45 37.15
CA GLY A 527 45.36 -29.30 38.60
C GLY A 527 44.47 -28.23 39.27
N ASP A 528 44.31 -27.05 38.64
CA ASP A 528 43.47 -25.96 39.17
C ASP A 528 42.29 -25.64 38.24
N GLY A 529 41.34 -26.57 38.16
CA GLY A 529 40.15 -26.44 37.30
C GLY A 529 39.24 -25.27 37.67
N GLN A 530 39.20 -24.83 38.94
CA GLN A 530 38.29 -23.78 39.40
C GLN A 530 38.66 -22.40 38.85
N SER A 531 39.95 -22.05 38.85
CA SER A 531 40.45 -20.78 38.28
C SER A 531 40.21 -20.71 36.77
N VAL A 532 40.43 -21.83 36.07
CA VAL A 532 40.21 -21.98 34.62
C VAL A 532 38.74 -21.79 34.26
N ILE A 533 37.83 -22.48 34.96
CA ILE A 533 36.38 -22.36 34.75
C ILE A 533 35.92 -20.92 34.98
N THR A 534 36.42 -20.29 36.05
CA THR A 534 36.07 -18.90 36.38
C THR A 534 36.50 -17.93 35.27
N MET A 535 37.72 -18.08 34.74
CA MET A 535 38.24 -17.22 33.68
C MET A 535 37.46 -17.41 32.36
N LEU A 536 37.13 -18.66 32.00
CA LEU A 536 36.37 -19.02 30.80
C LEU A 536 34.91 -18.54 30.82
N LEU A 537 34.32 -18.36 32.00
CA LEU A 537 32.95 -17.84 32.13
C LEU A 537 32.92 -16.32 32.30
N LEU A 538 33.82 -15.77 33.12
CA LEU A 538 33.77 -14.36 33.52
C LEU A 538 34.26 -13.42 32.41
N VAL A 539 35.38 -13.74 31.73
CA VAL A 539 35.93 -12.86 30.69
C VAL A 539 35.01 -12.80 29.47
N PRO A 540 34.58 -13.94 28.86
CA PRO A 540 33.64 -13.89 27.74
C PRO A 540 32.26 -13.33 28.13
N GLY A 541 31.80 -13.61 29.36
CA GLY A 541 30.55 -13.08 29.89
C GLY A 541 30.57 -11.56 30.04
N PHE A 542 31.61 -11.01 30.68
CA PHE A 542 31.76 -9.56 30.85
C PHE A 542 31.85 -8.83 29.51
N LEU A 543 32.68 -9.33 28.59
CA LEU A 543 32.81 -8.75 27.26
C LEU A 543 31.49 -8.77 26.47
N TYR A 544 30.67 -9.83 26.62
CA TYR A 544 29.37 -9.89 25.97
C TYR A 544 28.39 -8.84 26.51
N THR A 545 28.37 -8.57 27.82
CA THR A 545 27.48 -7.55 28.41
C THR A 545 27.78 -6.14 27.91
N ARG A 546 29.00 -5.89 27.42
CA ARG A 546 29.41 -4.60 26.84
C ARG A 546 29.02 -4.46 25.36
N LEU A 547 28.52 -5.52 24.72
CA LEU A 547 28.00 -5.43 23.36
C LEU A 547 26.66 -4.69 23.36
N ALA A 548 26.59 -3.57 22.65
CA ALA A 548 25.35 -2.83 22.41
C ALA A 548 24.42 -3.64 21.50
N LEU A 549 23.66 -4.57 22.09
CA LEU A 549 22.70 -5.40 21.38
C LEU A 549 21.34 -4.67 21.31
N PRO A 550 20.81 -4.40 20.11
CA PRO A 550 19.55 -3.68 19.98
C PRO A 550 18.36 -4.49 20.53
N PRO A 551 17.28 -3.81 20.94
CA PRO A 551 16.08 -4.45 21.47
C PRO A 551 15.48 -5.43 20.44
N ARG A 552 15.07 -6.62 20.89
CA ARG A 552 14.74 -7.78 20.04
C ARG A 552 13.68 -7.52 18.95
N ARG A 553 12.79 -6.54 19.15
CA ARG A 553 11.70 -6.20 18.23
C ARG A 553 12.02 -5.03 17.29
N SER A 554 13.18 -4.40 17.44
CA SER A 554 13.60 -3.30 16.55
C SER A 554 14.02 -3.79 15.17
N VAL A 555 13.97 -2.88 14.19
CA VAL A 555 14.55 -3.12 12.86
C VAL A 555 16.07 -3.38 12.96
N ALA A 556 16.77 -2.69 13.88
CA ALA A 556 18.18 -2.91 14.15
C ALA A 556 18.47 -4.36 14.61
N ALA A 557 17.61 -4.95 15.43
CA ALA A 557 17.75 -6.37 15.80
C ALA A 557 17.58 -7.31 14.61
N TYR A 558 16.68 -7.02 13.67
CA TYR A 558 16.56 -7.79 12.42
C TYR A 558 17.86 -7.70 11.59
N LEU A 559 18.43 -6.51 11.46
CA LEU A 559 19.68 -6.26 10.75
C LEU A 559 20.91 -6.88 11.43
N ARG A 560 20.88 -7.04 12.75
CA ARG A 560 21.96 -7.62 13.57
C ARG A 560 21.66 -9.05 14.04
N THR A 561 20.71 -9.76 13.43
CA THR A 561 20.34 -11.11 13.86
C THR A 561 21.54 -12.06 13.75
N LEU A 562 22.24 -12.05 12.62
CA LEU A 562 23.38 -12.95 12.41
C LEU A 562 24.59 -12.61 13.31
N PRO A 563 25.05 -11.34 13.44
CA PRO A 563 26.06 -10.99 14.44
C PRO A 563 25.65 -11.41 15.86
N ARG A 564 24.38 -11.26 16.22
CA ARG A 564 23.88 -11.64 17.55
C ARG A 564 23.93 -13.15 17.79
N THR A 565 23.50 -13.96 16.82
CA THR A 565 23.55 -15.43 16.95
C THR A 565 24.98 -15.92 17.00
N LEU A 566 25.87 -15.37 16.17
CA LEU A 566 27.29 -15.72 16.20
C LEU A 566 27.96 -15.31 17.53
N GLY A 567 27.66 -14.12 18.05
CA GLY A 567 28.13 -13.70 19.38
C GLY A 567 27.63 -14.60 20.51
N GLN A 568 26.38 -15.07 20.45
CA GLN A 568 25.85 -16.04 21.41
C GLN A 568 26.57 -17.40 21.31
N LEU A 569 26.83 -17.89 20.10
CA LEU A 569 27.60 -19.12 19.90
C LEU A 569 29.03 -18.99 20.46
N CYS A 570 29.64 -17.81 20.36
CA CYS A 570 30.97 -17.54 20.93
C CYS A 570 30.98 -17.55 22.47
N ILE A 571 29.87 -17.31 23.17
CA ILE A 571 29.80 -17.50 24.63
C ILE A 571 29.60 -18.97 24.99
N VAL A 572 28.77 -19.67 24.23
CA VAL A 572 28.42 -21.07 24.50
C VAL A 572 29.65 -21.97 24.34
N SER A 573 30.57 -21.66 23.43
CA SER A 573 31.78 -22.46 23.23
C SER A 573 32.75 -22.50 24.42
N PRO A 574 33.21 -21.39 25.02
CA PRO A 574 34.03 -21.44 26.23
C PRO A 574 33.25 -21.97 27.44
N ALA A 575 31.92 -21.78 27.50
CA ALA A 575 31.10 -22.40 28.55
C ALA A 575 31.06 -23.94 28.41
N GLY A 576 31.00 -24.46 27.18
CA GLY A 576 31.12 -25.90 26.90
C GLY A 576 32.48 -26.46 27.30
N LEU A 577 33.56 -25.72 27.03
CA LEU A 577 34.91 -26.08 27.51
C LEU A 577 34.98 -26.09 29.03
N ALA A 578 34.46 -25.05 29.70
CA ALA A 578 34.41 -24.99 31.15
C ALA A 578 33.61 -26.16 31.75
N ALA A 579 32.50 -26.55 31.12
CA ALA A 579 31.70 -27.70 31.53
C ALA A 579 32.46 -29.03 31.36
N ALA A 580 33.21 -29.21 30.25
CA ALA A 580 34.03 -30.40 30.04
C ALA A 580 35.14 -30.53 31.09
N ILE A 581 35.76 -29.41 31.48
CA ILE A 581 36.77 -29.37 32.55
C ILE A 581 36.13 -29.65 33.91
N ALA A 582 34.96 -29.06 34.19
CA ALA A 582 34.22 -29.28 35.44
C ALA A 582 33.76 -30.74 35.60
N ALA A 583 33.39 -31.40 34.50
CA ALA A 583 32.97 -32.79 34.48
C ALA A 583 34.14 -33.79 34.59
N GLN A 584 35.40 -33.32 34.67
CA GLN A 584 36.60 -34.16 34.67
C GLN A 584 36.62 -35.14 33.49
N SER A 585 36.23 -34.63 32.31
CA SER A 585 36.18 -35.41 31.07
C SER A 585 37.56 -35.92 30.67
N SER A 586 37.62 -36.95 29.82
CA SER A 586 38.90 -37.37 29.24
C SER A 586 39.59 -36.22 28.49
N GLY A 587 40.93 -36.24 28.45
CA GLY A 587 41.72 -35.21 27.78
C GLY A 587 41.36 -35.02 26.30
N GLU A 588 40.93 -36.08 25.61
CA GLU A 588 40.41 -36.01 24.24
C GLU A 588 39.14 -35.13 24.14
N VAL A 589 38.20 -35.29 25.08
CA VAL A 589 36.96 -34.51 25.11
C VAL A 589 37.26 -33.04 25.41
N VAL A 590 38.12 -32.77 26.40
CA VAL A 590 38.56 -31.40 26.73
C VAL A 590 39.25 -30.74 25.54
N GLN A 591 40.12 -31.49 24.84
CA GLN A 591 40.78 -31.01 23.64
C GLN A 591 39.77 -30.66 22.54
N VAL A 592 38.77 -31.51 22.26
CA VAL A 592 37.71 -31.21 21.26
C VAL A 592 36.97 -29.91 21.60
N PHE A 593 36.57 -29.72 22.87
CA PHE A 593 35.91 -28.48 23.29
C PHE A 593 36.84 -27.27 23.21
N LEU A 594 38.14 -27.43 23.45
CA LEU A 594 39.14 -26.37 23.27
C LEU A 594 39.27 -25.98 21.80
N THR A 595 39.33 -26.95 20.89
CA THR A 595 39.34 -26.69 19.45
C THR A 595 38.10 -25.93 19.02
N ILE A 596 36.91 -26.32 19.51
CA ILE A 596 35.65 -25.62 19.22
C ILE A 596 35.69 -24.19 19.78
N ALA A 597 36.17 -23.99 21.00
CA ALA A 597 36.26 -22.68 21.66
C ALA A 597 37.21 -21.70 20.97
N VAL A 598 38.18 -22.18 20.19
CA VAL A 598 39.10 -21.35 19.38
C VAL A 598 38.57 -21.19 17.95
N VAL A 599 38.23 -22.29 17.28
CA VAL A 599 37.89 -22.28 15.84
C VAL A 599 36.57 -21.57 15.59
N LEU A 600 35.55 -21.77 16.43
CA LEU A 600 34.23 -21.20 16.20
C LEU A 600 34.23 -19.64 16.27
N PRO A 601 34.91 -18.99 17.24
CA PRO A 601 35.00 -17.53 17.23
C PRO A 601 35.89 -16.97 16.10
N VAL A 602 36.96 -17.67 15.70
CA VAL A 602 37.76 -17.25 14.52
C VAL A 602 36.93 -17.33 13.24
N LEU A 603 36.19 -18.42 13.05
CA LEU A 603 35.29 -18.59 11.91
C LEU A 603 34.16 -17.56 11.91
N THR A 604 33.63 -17.23 13.09
CA THR A 604 32.68 -16.13 13.28
C THR A 604 33.24 -14.79 12.80
N ALA A 605 34.48 -14.46 13.20
CA ALA A 605 35.13 -13.22 12.78
C ALA A 605 35.34 -13.17 11.25
N LEU A 606 35.74 -14.28 10.64
CA LEU A 606 35.89 -14.41 9.18
C LEU A 606 34.55 -14.21 8.44
N ILE A 607 33.46 -14.83 8.92
CA ILE A 607 32.11 -14.65 8.35
C ILE A 607 31.67 -13.19 8.44
N LEU A 608 31.87 -12.53 9.59
CA LEU A 608 31.49 -11.13 9.76
C LEU A 608 32.33 -10.19 8.89
N PHE A 609 33.61 -10.52 8.69
CA PHE A 609 34.50 -9.81 7.78
C PHE A 609 34.03 -9.95 6.32
N SER A 610 33.70 -11.16 5.87
CA SER A 610 33.20 -11.38 4.50
C SER A 610 31.84 -10.72 4.26
N LEU A 611 30.96 -10.69 5.26
CA LEU A 611 29.67 -10.01 5.16
C LEU A 611 29.80 -8.50 4.96
N ARG A 612 30.85 -7.90 5.50
CA ARG A 612 31.11 -6.47 5.34
C ARG A 612 31.35 -6.11 3.87
N SER A 613 32.16 -6.89 3.15
CA SER A 613 32.45 -6.60 1.73
C SER A 613 31.24 -6.79 0.82
N TRP A 614 30.24 -7.59 1.24
CA TRP A 614 29.04 -7.85 0.46
C TRP A 614 27.91 -6.83 0.74
N ARG A 615 27.99 -6.12 1.88
CA ARG A 615 27.00 -5.10 2.26
C ARG A 615 27.03 -3.87 1.38
N ASP A 616 28.09 -3.62 0.61
CA ASP A 616 28.19 -2.45 -0.26
C ASP A 616 27.34 -2.58 -1.54
N GLU A 617 26.93 -3.81 -1.92
CA GLU A 617 26.04 -3.98 -3.07
C GLU A 617 24.64 -3.40 -2.81
N ARG A 618 24.20 -2.53 -3.72
CA ARG A 618 22.85 -1.95 -3.70
C ARG A 618 21.84 -2.98 -4.21
N MET A 619 20.83 -3.33 -3.42
CA MET A 619 19.75 -4.23 -3.85
C MET A 619 19.10 -3.73 -5.16
N PRO A 620 19.10 -4.48 -6.27
CA PRO A 620 18.55 -4.00 -7.54
C PRO A 620 17.04 -3.75 -7.47
N LEU A 621 16.56 -2.71 -8.16
CA LEU A 621 15.16 -2.28 -8.19
C LEU A 621 14.20 -3.41 -8.61
N SER A 622 14.61 -4.22 -9.58
CA SER A 622 13.85 -5.37 -10.07
C SER A 622 13.58 -6.44 -9.01
N ARG A 623 14.41 -6.54 -7.96
CA ARG A 623 14.20 -7.49 -6.86
C ARG A 623 13.30 -6.95 -5.76
N ILE A 624 13.18 -5.62 -5.62
CA ILE A 624 12.41 -5.00 -4.54
C ILE A 624 11.00 -4.59 -4.97
N GLY A 625 10.56 -4.93 -6.18
CA GLY A 625 9.19 -4.70 -6.63
C GLY A 625 8.94 -3.32 -7.23
N ALA A 626 9.98 -2.71 -7.81
CA ALA A 626 9.81 -1.61 -8.77
C ALA A 626 9.20 -2.12 -10.09
N PRO A 627 8.63 -1.23 -10.93
CA PRO A 627 8.05 -1.61 -12.21
C PRO A 627 9.05 -2.35 -13.11
N LYS A 628 8.55 -3.32 -13.88
CA LYS A 628 9.40 -4.17 -14.73
C LYS A 628 10.11 -3.43 -15.86
N TRP A 629 9.63 -2.25 -16.26
CA TRP A 629 10.33 -1.40 -17.21
C TRP A 629 11.60 -0.77 -16.63
N ALA A 630 11.70 -0.59 -15.31
CA ALA A 630 12.81 0.09 -14.63
C ALA A 630 14.00 -0.83 -14.29
N GLY A 631 14.20 -1.90 -15.06
CA GLY A 631 15.27 -2.86 -14.81
C GLY A 631 15.80 -3.52 -16.08
N ASN A 632 17.13 -3.54 -16.20
CA ASN A 632 17.85 -4.19 -17.31
C ASN A 632 17.89 -5.73 -17.20
N GLY A 633 17.14 -6.32 -16.27
CA GLY A 633 17.17 -7.77 -16.01
C GLY A 633 16.10 -8.53 -16.78
N PRO A 634 16.31 -9.82 -17.06
CA PRO A 634 15.25 -10.68 -17.58
C PRO A 634 14.05 -10.69 -16.62
N ILE A 635 12.83 -10.71 -17.19
CA ILE A 635 11.53 -10.66 -16.49
C ILE A 635 11.41 -11.74 -15.39
N THR A 636 12.25 -12.78 -15.43
CA THR A 636 12.21 -13.99 -14.62
C THR A 636 12.90 -13.91 -13.26
N ARG A 637 13.59 -12.80 -12.89
CA ARG A 637 14.19 -12.72 -11.55
C ARG A 637 13.11 -12.60 -10.47
N LYS A 638 12.97 -13.65 -9.64
CA LYS A 638 12.02 -13.74 -8.53
C LYS A 638 12.15 -12.52 -7.60
N GLN A 639 11.06 -11.80 -7.41
CA GLN A 639 10.99 -10.67 -6.48
C GLN A 639 11.25 -11.15 -5.04
N LEU A 640 12.01 -10.37 -4.28
CA LEU A 640 12.25 -10.62 -2.87
C LEU A 640 10.97 -10.31 -2.09
N PRO A 641 10.45 -11.25 -1.28
CA PRO A 641 9.35 -10.92 -0.39
C PRO A 641 9.84 -9.90 0.65
N PRO A 642 9.07 -8.82 0.90
CA PRO A 642 9.39 -7.83 1.93
C PRO A 642 9.44 -8.47 3.31
N ASN A 643 10.27 -7.92 4.17
CA ASN A 643 10.34 -8.29 5.58
C ASN A 643 9.09 -7.84 6.34
N VAL A 644 8.48 -6.72 5.92
CA VAL A 644 7.22 -6.20 6.45
C VAL A 644 6.44 -5.48 5.35
N ARG A 645 5.12 -5.61 5.38
CA ARG A 645 4.19 -4.83 4.54
C ARG A 645 3.31 -4.00 5.46
N PHE A 646 3.37 -2.70 5.29
CA PHE A 646 2.50 -1.74 5.93
C PHE A 646 1.42 -1.34 4.94
N GLY A 647 0.16 -1.40 5.36
CA GLY A 647 -0.97 -0.98 4.55
C GLY A 647 -2.11 -0.40 5.40
N PRO A 648 -3.07 0.28 4.77
CA PRO A 648 -4.25 0.80 5.44
C PRO A 648 -5.26 -0.31 5.80
N GLU A 649 -5.19 -1.46 5.13
CA GLU A 649 -6.05 -2.61 5.38
C GLU A 649 -5.39 -3.57 6.37
N GLY A 650 -6.04 -3.80 7.51
CA GLY A 650 -5.76 -4.94 8.37
C GLY A 650 -6.09 -6.22 7.62
N GLY A 651 -5.16 -7.16 7.57
CA GLY A 651 -5.38 -8.48 6.97
C GLY A 651 -6.36 -9.31 7.81
N LEU A 652 -7.63 -8.94 7.81
CA LEU A 652 -8.72 -9.87 8.13
C LEU A 652 -9.21 -10.39 6.78
N LYS A 653 -8.65 -11.55 6.38
CA LYS A 653 -9.25 -12.41 5.37
C LYS A 653 -10.16 -13.40 6.04
#